data_AF-A0A2E0VNW4-F1
#
_entry.id   AF-A0A2E0VNW4-F1
#
_cell.length_a   1.000
_cell.length_b   1.000
_cell.length_c   1.000
_cell.angle_alpha   90.00
_cell.angle_beta   90.00
_cell.angle_gamma   90.00
#
_symmetry.space_group_name_H-M   'P 1'
#
loop_
_entity.id
_entity.type
_entity.pdbx_description
1 polymer ?
#
loop_
_entity_poly.entity_id
_entity_poly.type
_entity_poly.pdbx_seq_one_letter_code
_entity_poly.pdbx_strand_id
1 'polypeptide(L)'
;MKTVLNVLFFLALSVISFGQTEEPLICKDLSSIIQLEQQHGEQLLNFRVNELTQNYDLKYHRMELDLDPAQAYISGKITSYFVAKENAFDAINFDFRENMQVLKVTYHGNSLGWSMADDNLQIPLPAPLPEGSLDSITIEYKGAPESAGFGAFEASTHNGTPVLWTLSEPYGAKTWWPCKQDLNDKIDSVDIIVRTGADYRVASNGLLVSETLDGNDKIYHWKHRYPIPAYLIAVAITNYAEFSENMALGNGDSLLLQHYIYPENLQGYIPQLQKTKNFIQLYDQLFGTYPFSEEKYGHAQFGWGGGMEHQTMSFMGGFSDGLIAHELAHQWFGDKVTCGSWQDIWLNEGFATYLTGLTNEFLGSEADWQNWKTNQINYVTSQPGGSVWVPDTTSVGRIFHGRLSYAKGSLLLHMLRWKLGDDDFFQALRNYLDDPQLAYGYARNADLQFHLEQQSGQDLTEFFDDWYYGEGYPSYQIEWIPMPGPKIKILVFQTTSHPSVDFFEMPLPLLVKNQDKDSLIVLDHQFSGQEFILDLDFMPTEVQFDPDQWILSANNTVVEGIIESTREPAWAAALLLWPNPAHDRLTLELPNQNPVITGIEIAGTDGRVLLRQNNTTLPATVDIQHLPPGTYICTISANDGKVVRRFVKR
;
A
#
# COMPACT_ATOMS: atom_id res chain seq x y z
N MET A 1 -19.78 -23.97 -80.34
CA MET A 1 -20.12 -25.10 -79.44
C MET A 1 -19.00 -25.24 -78.43
N LYS A 2 -19.32 -25.04 -77.13
CA LYS A 2 -18.64 -25.55 -75.91
C LYS A 2 -17.14 -25.13 -75.75
N THR A 3 -16.66 -24.57 -74.64
CA THR A 3 -17.01 -24.81 -73.25
C THR A 3 -16.52 -23.64 -72.40
N VAL A 4 -17.32 -23.26 -71.40
CA VAL A 4 -17.05 -22.23 -70.40
C VAL A 4 -15.98 -22.74 -69.42
N LEU A 5 -14.96 -21.93 -69.15
CA LEU A 5 -14.03 -22.11 -68.03
C LEU A 5 -14.09 -20.83 -67.17
N ASN A 6 -14.77 -20.93 -66.03
CA ASN A 6 -14.81 -19.90 -65.01
C ASN A 6 -13.45 -19.84 -64.31
N VAL A 7 -12.76 -18.70 -64.42
CA VAL A 7 -11.64 -18.34 -63.54
C VAL A 7 -12.13 -17.22 -62.64
N LEU A 8 -12.36 -17.56 -61.37
CA LEU A 8 -12.61 -16.61 -60.29
C LEU A 8 -11.34 -15.78 -60.05
N PHE A 9 -11.42 -14.47 -60.25
CA PHE A 9 -10.48 -13.51 -59.67
C PHE A 9 -11.04 -13.06 -58.32
N PHE A 10 -10.42 -13.51 -57.22
CA PHE A 10 -10.67 -12.97 -55.89
C PHE A 10 -9.94 -11.62 -55.78
N LEU A 11 -10.69 -10.51 -55.88
CA LEU A 11 -10.23 -9.20 -55.45
C LEU A 11 -10.58 -9.07 -53.96
N ALA A 12 -9.59 -9.28 -53.08
CA ALA A 12 -9.72 -8.93 -51.68
C ALA A 12 -9.61 -7.40 -51.54
N LEU A 13 -10.75 -6.70 -51.54
CA LEU A 13 -10.84 -5.36 -51.00
C LEU A 13 -10.82 -5.46 -49.47
N SER A 14 -9.67 -5.20 -48.87
CA SER A 14 -9.57 -4.88 -47.45
C SER A 14 -10.20 -3.51 -47.21
N VAL A 15 -11.49 -3.52 -46.87
CA VAL A 15 -12.13 -2.37 -46.21
C VAL A 15 -11.56 -2.32 -44.79
N ILE A 16 -10.52 -1.52 -44.59
CA ILE A 16 -10.08 -1.12 -43.25
C ILE A 16 -11.14 -0.13 -42.76
N SER A 17 -12.16 -0.64 -42.06
CA SER A 17 -12.98 0.23 -41.24
C SER A 17 -12.09 0.70 -40.08
N PHE A 18 -11.63 1.95 -40.15
CA PHE A 18 -11.22 2.66 -38.94
C PHE A 18 -12.49 2.87 -38.11
N GLY A 19 -12.82 1.88 -37.27
CA GLY A 19 -13.62 2.16 -36.10
C GLY A 19 -12.76 3.02 -35.19
N GLN A 20 -12.98 4.34 -35.24
CA GLN A 20 -12.66 5.19 -34.08
C GLN A 20 -13.54 4.65 -32.94
N THR A 21 -12.96 3.81 -32.09
CA THR A 21 -13.42 3.74 -30.72
C THR A 21 -13.00 5.06 -30.09
N GLU A 22 -13.93 6.01 -30.02
CA GLU A 22 -13.89 7.01 -28.96
C GLU A 22 -13.77 6.23 -27.65
N GLU A 23 -12.57 6.19 -27.05
CA GLU A 23 -12.47 5.73 -25.68
C GLU A 23 -13.20 6.77 -24.82
N PRO A 24 -14.32 6.41 -24.17
CA PRO A 24 -14.95 7.31 -23.23
C PRO A 24 -13.98 7.48 -22.07
N LEU A 25 -13.55 8.72 -21.77
CA LEU A 25 -12.88 9.17 -20.53
C LEU A 25 -12.82 8.07 -19.47
N ILE A 26 -11.85 7.16 -19.58
CA ILE A 26 -11.86 5.94 -18.76
C ILE A 26 -11.47 6.37 -17.37
N CYS A 27 -12.46 6.41 -16.48
CA CYS A 27 -12.27 6.46 -15.04
C CYS A 27 -11.61 5.13 -14.64
N LYS A 28 -10.29 5.08 -14.75
CA LYS A 28 -9.48 3.98 -14.26
C LYS A 28 -9.61 3.97 -12.73
N ASP A 29 -9.97 2.83 -12.16
CA ASP A 29 -9.96 2.63 -10.72
C ASP A 29 -8.52 2.71 -10.20
N LEU A 30 -8.32 3.11 -8.93
CA LEU A 30 -7.00 3.28 -8.32
C LEU A 30 -6.13 2.04 -8.51
N SER A 31 -6.73 0.85 -8.41
CA SER A 31 -6.06 -0.44 -8.67
C SER A 31 -5.40 -0.52 -10.05
N SER A 32 -6.05 0.02 -11.07
CA SER A 32 -5.53 0.06 -12.45
C SER A 32 -4.51 1.18 -12.67
N ILE A 33 -4.57 2.26 -11.87
CA ILE A 33 -3.57 3.32 -11.85
C ILE A 33 -2.28 2.79 -11.24
N ILE A 34 -2.34 2.23 -10.03
CA ILE A 34 -1.21 1.61 -9.34
C ILE A 34 -0.52 0.56 -10.22
N GLN A 35 -1.30 -0.22 -10.98
CA GLN A 35 -0.74 -1.19 -11.93
C GLN A 35 0.01 -0.52 -13.09
N LEU A 36 -0.45 0.65 -13.56
CA LEU A 36 0.29 1.44 -14.55
C LEU A 36 1.59 1.97 -13.95
N GLU A 37 1.59 2.45 -12.72
CA GLU A 37 2.82 2.90 -12.05
C GLU A 37 3.82 1.74 -11.99
N GLN A 38 3.38 0.56 -11.54
CA GLN A 38 4.21 -0.64 -11.55
C GLN A 38 4.77 -0.99 -12.94
N GLN A 39 3.95 -0.90 -14.00
CA GLN A 39 4.37 -1.19 -15.38
C GLN A 39 5.37 -0.17 -15.95
N HIS A 40 5.22 1.12 -15.59
CA HIS A 40 6.17 2.16 -16.01
C HIS A 40 7.46 2.12 -15.19
N GLY A 41 7.44 1.50 -14.00
CA GLY A 41 8.58 1.31 -13.11
C GLY A 41 9.52 0.15 -13.44
N GLU A 42 9.38 -0.54 -14.57
CA GLU A 42 10.26 -1.68 -14.91
C GLU A 42 11.74 -1.27 -15.18
N GLN A 43 12.09 0.01 -15.08
CA GLN A 43 13.45 0.51 -15.22
C GLN A 43 14.31 0.19 -13.97
N LEU A 44 15.39 -0.57 -14.18
CA LEU A 44 16.50 -0.59 -13.22
C LEU A 44 17.28 0.72 -13.34
N LEU A 45 17.35 1.47 -12.26
CA LEU A 45 18.11 2.71 -12.20
C LEU A 45 19.45 2.43 -11.53
N ASN A 46 20.55 2.88 -12.16
CA ASN A 46 21.87 2.88 -11.52
C ASN A 46 21.97 4.08 -10.56
N PHE A 47 21.12 4.10 -9.53
CA PHE A 47 21.11 5.13 -8.50
C PHE A 47 22.02 4.74 -7.33
N ARG A 48 22.73 5.74 -6.79
CA ARG A 48 23.53 5.65 -5.58
C ARG A 48 23.38 6.96 -4.82
N VAL A 49 23.26 6.86 -3.50
CA VAL A 49 23.28 8.01 -2.59
C VAL A 49 24.57 8.80 -2.86
N ASN A 50 24.44 10.10 -3.04
CA ASN A 50 25.57 10.98 -3.27
C ASN A 50 26.05 11.58 -1.94
N GLU A 51 27.00 10.91 -1.31
CA GLU A 51 27.60 11.33 -0.04
C GLU A 51 28.19 12.76 -0.10
N LEU A 52 28.58 13.23 -1.29
CA LEU A 52 29.15 14.57 -1.49
C LEU A 52 28.13 15.71 -1.35
N THR A 53 26.84 15.38 -1.23
CA THR A 53 25.77 16.37 -1.02
C THR A 53 25.41 16.59 0.45
N GLN A 54 25.96 15.79 1.36
CA GLN A 54 25.57 15.80 2.78
C GLN A 54 26.22 16.94 3.60
N ASN A 55 27.29 17.53 3.10
CA ASN A 55 28.09 18.54 3.81
C ASN A 55 27.57 19.99 3.68
N TYR A 56 26.40 20.19 3.08
CA TYR A 56 25.70 21.47 3.03
C TYR A 56 24.17 21.30 3.08
N ASP A 57 23.48 22.38 3.43
CA ASP A 57 22.03 22.48 3.54
C ASP A 57 21.48 23.43 2.47
N LEU A 58 20.55 23.00 1.64
CA LEU A 58 19.87 23.91 0.70
C LEU A 58 18.76 24.67 1.40
N LYS A 59 18.80 26.00 1.31
CA LYS A 59 17.82 26.88 1.96
C LYS A 59 16.79 27.42 1.00
N TYR A 60 17.23 27.82 -0.19
CA TYR A 60 16.33 28.44 -1.14
C TYR A 60 16.84 28.23 -2.56
N HIS A 61 15.90 27.88 -3.45
CA HIS A 61 16.14 27.86 -4.88
C HIS A 61 15.37 28.96 -5.59
N ARG A 62 16.05 29.60 -6.53
CA ARG A 62 15.44 30.45 -7.53
C ARG A 62 15.67 29.82 -8.89
N MET A 63 14.63 29.24 -9.47
CA MET A 63 14.65 28.64 -10.80
C MET A 63 14.11 29.66 -11.82
N GLU A 64 14.87 29.93 -12.87
CA GLU A 64 14.49 30.78 -14.00
C GLU A 64 14.65 29.96 -15.27
N LEU A 65 13.54 29.46 -15.81
CA LEU A 65 13.50 28.44 -16.87
C LEU A 65 12.81 28.99 -18.11
N ASP A 66 13.41 28.76 -19.27
CA ASP A 66 12.84 28.97 -20.59
C ASP A 66 12.38 27.62 -21.15
N LEU A 67 11.08 27.45 -21.31
CA LEU A 67 10.44 26.17 -21.64
C LEU A 67 9.42 26.34 -22.78
N ASP A 68 9.58 25.55 -23.84
CA ASP A 68 8.60 25.43 -24.93
C ASP A 68 7.95 24.04 -24.83
N PRO A 69 6.63 23.94 -24.59
CA PRO A 69 5.98 22.63 -24.44
C PRO A 69 6.01 21.79 -25.71
N ALA A 70 6.35 22.36 -26.87
CA ALA A 70 6.56 21.62 -28.12
C ALA A 70 7.92 20.92 -28.19
N GLN A 71 8.82 21.13 -27.23
CA GLN A 71 10.19 20.63 -27.25
C GLN A 71 10.57 20.03 -25.89
N ALA A 72 11.07 18.79 -25.90
CA ALA A 72 11.70 18.19 -24.73
C ALA A 72 13.09 18.80 -24.48
N TYR A 73 13.13 20.09 -24.18
CA TYR A 73 14.34 20.89 -24.02
C TYR A 73 14.15 21.94 -22.92
N ILE A 74 15.21 22.14 -22.15
CA ILE A 74 15.27 23.14 -21.10
C ILE A 74 16.49 24.02 -21.28
N SER A 75 16.33 25.32 -21.05
CA SER A 75 17.43 26.24 -20.81
C SER A 75 17.06 27.20 -19.71
N GLY A 76 18.04 27.68 -18.96
CA GLY A 76 17.77 28.62 -17.89
C GLY A 76 18.91 28.67 -16.89
N LYS A 77 18.57 29.09 -15.68
CA LYS A 77 19.49 29.11 -14.56
C LYS A 77 18.79 28.82 -13.25
N ILE A 78 19.55 28.27 -12.32
CA ILE A 78 19.14 28.09 -10.93
C ILE A 78 20.12 28.82 -10.03
N THR A 79 19.59 29.56 -9.07
CA THR A 79 20.39 30.12 -7.96
C THR A 79 20.05 29.36 -6.68
N SER A 80 21.06 28.76 -6.07
CA SER A 80 20.93 27.91 -4.89
C SER A 80 21.59 28.61 -3.72
N TYR A 81 20.81 28.91 -2.68
CA TYR A 81 21.31 29.40 -1.41
C TYR A 81 21.54 28.22 -0.49
N PHE A 82 22.72 28.15 0.12
CA PHE A 82 23.13 27.01 0.92
C PHE A 82 23.87 27.42 2.18
N VAL A 83 23.79 26.57 3.20
CA VAL A 83 24.57 26.68 4.44
C VAL A 83 25.59 25.56 4.51
N ALA A 84 26.86 25.88 4.71
CA ALA A 84 27.91 24.87 4.93
C ALA A 84 27.68 24.14 6.26
N LYS A 85 27.69 22.79 6.26
CA LYS A 85 27.51 21.95 7.47
C LYS A 85 28.83 21.51 8.10
N GLU A 86 29.97 21.89 7.51
CA GLU A 86 31.30 21.57 8.03
C GLU A 86 32.27 22.74 7.85
N ASN A 87 33.36 22.70 8.63
CA ASN A 87 34.44 23.67 8.48
C ASN A 87 35.31 23.34 7.28
N ALA A 88 35.87 24.39 6.69
CA ALA A 88 36.72 24.29 5.50
C ALA A 88 35.99 23.75 4.27
N PHE A 89 34.68 24.01 4.14
CA PHE A 89 33.86 23.65 2.99
C PHE A 89 34.37 24.39 1.74
N ASP A 90 34.98 23.66 0.81
CA ASP A 90 35.73 24.23 -0.32
C ASP A 90 35.17 23.84 -1.70
N ALA A 91 34.11 23.03 -1.76
CA ALA A 91 33.41 22.71 -3.00
C ALA A 91 31.95 22.36 -2.72
N ILE A 92 31.06 22.78 -3.63
CA ILE A 92 29.66 22.38 -3.64
C ILE A 92 29.41 21.35 -4.75
N ASN A 93 28.61 20.32 -4.46
CA ASN A 93 28.32 19.22 -5.37
C ASN A 93 26.80 19.11 -5.59
N PHE A 94 26.36 18.96 -6.83
CA PHE A 94 24.96 18.70 -7.17
C PHE A 94 24.84 17.39 -7.96
N ASP A 95 23.78 16.63 -7.72
CA ASP A 95 23.34 15.59 -8.64
C ASP A 95 22.84 16.26 -9.91
N PHE A 96 23.49 15.96 -11.05
CA PHE A 96 23.09 16.50 -12.33
C PHE A 96 23.57 15.60 -13.47
N ARG A 97 22.66 15.22 -14.37
CA ARG A 97 23.00 14.30 -15.47
C ARG A 97 24.05 14.86 -16.42
N GLU A 98 24.99 14.01 -16.82
CA GLU A 98 26.11 14.40 -17.68
C GLU A 98 25.72 14.84 -19.10
N ASN A 99 24.54 14.42 -19.58
CA ASN A 99 24.02 14.84 -20.88
C ASN A 99 23.60 16.34 -20.90
N MET A 100 23.42 16.93 -19.72
CA MET A 100 23.08 18.35 -19.57
C MET A 100 24.33 19.22 -19.69
N GLN A 101 24.17 20.38 -20.35
CA GLN A 101 25.28 21.32 -20.56
C GLN A 101 25.24 22.45 -19.55
N VAL A 102 26.23 22.49 -18.64
CA VAL A 102 26.51 23.68 -17.83
C VAL A 102 27.21 24.72 -18.70
N LEU A 103 26.65 25.93 -18.75
CA LEU A 103 27.14 27.05 -19.56
C LEU A 103 28.03 27.98 -18.75
N LYS A 104 27.61 28.27 -17.51
CA LYS A 104 28.31 29.21 -16.64
C LYS A 104 27.93 28.97 -15.19
N VAL A 105 28.92 29.07 -14.31
CA VAL A 105 28.73 29.08 -12.86
C VAL A 105 29.19 30.42 -12.32
N THR A 106 28.34 31.08 -11.54
CA THR A 106 28.61 32.42 -10.97
C THR A 106 28.55 32.39 -9.44
N TYR A 107 29.59 32.94 -8.81
CA TYR A 107 29.74 33.08 -7.36
C TYR A 107 30.24 34.49 -7.02
N HIS A 108 29.48 35.26 -6.23
CA HIS A 108 29.74 36.69 -5.95
C HIS A 108 30.03 37.53 -7.21
N GLY A 109 29.30 37.25 -8.30
CA GLY A 109 29.46 37.92 -9.60
C GLY A 109 30.66 37.46 -10.44
N ASN A 110 31.51 36.57 -9.91
CA ASN A 110 32.67 36.02 -10.62
C ASN A 110 32.34 34.66 -11.24
N SER A 111 32.93 34.37 -12.40
CA SER A 111 32.81 33.05 -13.02
C SER A 111 33.68 32.04 -12.29
N LEU A 112 33.13 30.86 -11.99
CA LEU A 112 33.88 29.71 -11.47
C LEU A 112 34.05 28.65 -12.54
N GLY A 113 35.04 27.77 -12.36
CA GLY A 113 35.13 26.51 -13.09
C GLY A 113 34.29 25.43 -12.40
N TRP A 114 34.02 24.35 -13.12
CA TRP A 114 33.26 23.19 -12.65
C TRP A 114 33.79 21.92 -13.32
N SER A 115 33.46 20.77 -12.74
CA SER A 115 33.69 19.46 -13.34
C SER A 115 32.44 18.60 -13.21
N MET A 116 32.24 17.72 -14.18
CA MET A 116 31.15 16.75 -14.22
C MET A 116 31.75 15.35 -14.31
N ALA A 117 31.36 14.46 -13.40
CA ALA A 117 31.70 13.04 -13.44
C ALA A 117 30.67 12.22 -12.65
N ASP A 118 30.23 11.08 -13.21
CA ASP A 118 29.30 10.14 -12.56
C ASP A 118 27.98 10.81 -12.11
N ASP A 119 27.41 11.66 -12.96
CA ASP A 119 26.24 12.52 -12.67
C ASP A 119 26.44 13.50 -11.48
N ASN A 120 27.68 13.84 -11.14
CA ASN A 120 28.00 14.80 -10.08
C ASN A 120 28.63 16.07 -10.65
N LEU A 121 27.92 17.19 -10.53
CA LEU A 121 28.42 18.52 -10.83
C LEU A 121 29.17 19.08 -9.61
N GLN A 122 30.49 19.07 -9.66
CA GLN A 122 31.35 19.64 -8.63
C GLN A 122 31.79 21.06 -8.98
N ILE A 123 31.67 21.98 -8.03
CA ILE A 123 32.05 23.38 -8.17
C ILE A 123 32.97 23.78 -7.02
N PRO A 124 34.29 23.89 -7.25
CA PRO A 124 35.24 24.38 -6.27
C PRO A 124 35.01 25.86 -5.92
N LEU A 125 35.05 26.19 -4.64
CA LEU A 125 34.97 27.55 -4.13
C LEU A 125 36.36 28.22 -4.11
N PRO A 126 36.46 29.53 -4.37
CA PRO A 126 37.74 30.25 -4.35
C PRO A 126 38.44 30.26 -2.98
N ALA A 127 37.66 30.14 -1.91
CA ALA A 127 38.14 30.07 -0.53
C ALA A 127 37.20 29.16 0.28
N PRO A 128 37.74 28.37 1.22
CA PRO A 128 36.93 27.53 2.09
C PRO A 128 36.02 28.37 2.99
N LEU A 129 34.78 27.91 3.18
CA LEU A 129 33.81 28.50 4.08
C LEU A 129 33.86 27.85 5.48
N PRO A 130 33.68 28.61 6.56
CA PRO A 130 33.44 28.04 7.88
C PRO A 130 32.02 27.43 7.98
N GLU A 131 31.86 26.49 8.90
CA GLU A 131 30.56 25.89 9.22
C GLU A 131 29.52 26.97 9.58
N GLY A 132 28.28 26.80 9.12
CA GLY A 132 27.19 27.74 9.33
C GLY A 132 27.17 28.95 8.39
N SER A 133 28.10 29.04 7.44
CA SER A 133 28.10 30.13 6.45
C SER A 133 26.97 29.98 5.45
N LEU A 134 26.11 31.00 5.35
CA LEU A 134 25.12 31.13 4.27
C LEU A 134 25.76 31.81 3.05
N ASP A 135 25.71 31.14 1.91
CA ASP A 135 26.16 31.70 0.63
C ASP A 135 25.25 31.23 -0.52
N SER A 136 25.58 31.58 -1.76
CA SER A 136 24.78 31.23 -2.93
C SER A 136 25.61 30.99 -4.18
N ILE A 137 25.10 30.15 -5.07
CA ILE A 137 25.70 29.90 -6.38
C ILE A 137 24.66 29.90 -7.48
N THR A 138 24.99 30.47 -8.63
CA THR A 138 24.11 30.45 -9.81
C THR A 138 24.71 29.57 -10.90
N ILE A 139 23.91 28.63 -11.40
CA ILE A 139 24.29 27.70 -12.48
C ILE A 139 23.38 28.00 -13.67
N GLU A 140 23.97 28.45 -14.78
CA GLU A 140 23.30 28.60 -16.08
C GLU A 140 23.53 27.31 -16.88
N TYR A 141 22.47 26.71 -17.42
CA TYR A 141 22.53 25.41 -18.08
C TYR A 141 21.48 25.26 -19.18
N LYS A 142 21.64 24.24 -20.02
CA LYS A 142 20.66 23.83 -21.02
C LYS A 142 20.85 22.37 -21.43
N GLY A 143 19.82 21.76 -22.01
CA GLY A 143 19.91 20.40 -22.54
C GLY A 143 18.54 19.81 -22.85
N ALA A 144 18.56 18.61 -23.43
CA ALA A 144 17.38 17.77 -23.55
C ALA A 144 17.44 16.75 -22.41
N PRO A 145 16.61 16.86 -21.37
CA PRO A 145 16.61 15.91 -20.26
C PRO A 145 16.41 14.47 -20.75
N GLU A 146 17.12 13.53 -20.13
CA GLU A 146 16.84 12.12 -20.34
C GLU A 146 15.61 11.72 -19.52
N SER A 147 14.75 10.90 -20.12
CA SER A 147 13.65 10.26 -19.41
C SER A 147 14.22 9.29 -18.37
N ALA A 148 13.70 9.34 -17.15
CA ALA A 148 14.06 8.47 -16.04
C ALA A 148 12.85 8.24 -15.14
N GLY A 149 12.82 7.09 -14.46
CA GLY A 149 11.68 6.74 -13.60
C GLY A 149 10.40 6.69 -14.42
N PHE A 150 9.39 7.45 -14.01
CA PHE A 150 8.09 7.53 -14.68
C PHE A 150 7.98 8.57 -15.81
N GLY A 151 9.10 9.16 -16.23
CA GLY A 151 9.12 10.20 -17.27
C GLY A 151 9.53 11.57 -16.75
N ALA A 152 10.61 11.64 -15.98
CA ALA A 152 11.22 12.85 -15.38
C ALA A 152 10.89 14.21 -16.02
N PHE A 153 10.97 14.30 -17.36
CA PHE A 153 10.66 15.48 -18.14
C PHE A 153 10.18 15.04 -19.53
N GLU A 154 8.90 15.22 -19.84
CA GLU A 154 8.28 14.69 -21.05
C GLU A 154 7.55 15.79 -21.83
N ALA A 155 7.64 15.71 -23.16
CA ALA A 155 6.89 16.55 -24.08
C ALA A 155 6.00 15.66 -24.96
N SER A 156 4.70 15.96 -25.00
CA SER A 156 3.71 15.23 -25.77
C SER A 156 2.62 16.17 -26.29
N THR A 157 1.44 15.65 -26.62
CA THR A 157 0.32 16.47 -27.09
C THR A 157 -1.00 15.97 -26.51
N HIS A 158 -1.95 16.88 -26.28
CA HIS A 158 -3.35 16.58 -26.05
C HIS A 158 -4.20 17.34 -27.08
N ASN A 159 -5.10 16.64 -27.78
CA ASN A 159 -5.91 17.21 -28.87
C ASN A 159 -5.09 18.07 -29.87
N GLY A 160 -3.85 17.64 -30.18
CA GLY A 160 -2.92 18.34 -31.06
C GLY A 160 -2.20 19.56 -30.47
N THR A 161 -2.49 19.94 -29.21
CA THR A 161 -1.80 21.00 -28.49
C THR A 161 -0.58 20.44 -27.73
N PRO A 162 0.60 21.06 -27.81
CA PRO A 162 1.77 20.63 -27.05
C PRO A 162 1.54 20.68 -25.54
N VAL A 163 2.06 19.69 -24.83
CA VAL A 163 2.13 19.66 -23.37
C VAL A 163 3.51 19.22 -22.93
N LEU A 164 4.04 19.87 -21.91
CA LEU A 164 5.26 19.48 -21.23
C LEU A 164 4.97 19.33 -19.75
N TRP A 165 5.49 18.28 -19.13
CA TRP A 165 5.32 18.02 -17.71
C TRP A 165 6.56 17.33 -17.13
N THR A 166 6.73 17.45 -15.82
CA THR A 166 7.81 16.80 -15.07
C THR A 166 7.23 15.79 -14.08
N LEU A 167 7.94 14.68 -13.83
CA LEU A 167 7.61 13.69 -12.78
C LEU A 167 8.92 13.10 -12.25
N SER A 168 9.42 13.64 -11.14
CA SER A 168 10.81 13.40 -10.71
C SER A 168 10.99 12.23 -9.74
N GLU A 169 9.93 11.50 -9.39
CA GLU A 169 10.01 10.36 -8.47
C GLU A 169 10.50 9.08 -9.18
N PRO A 170 11.34 8.25 -8.53
CA PRO A 170 12.10 8.51 -7.30
C PRO A 170 13.41 9.26 -7.55
N TYR A 171 13.96 9.20 -8.77
CA TYR A 171 15.31 9.66 -9.11
C TYR A 171 15.41 10.52 -10.40
N GLY A 172 14.33 11.21 -10.75
CA GLY A 172 14.20 11.97 -12.00
C GLY A 172 14.63 13.45 -11.92
N ALA A 173 14.71 14.06 -10.74
CA ALA A 173 15.02 15.49 -10.59
C ALA A 173 16.37 15.87 -11.24
N LYS A 174 17.41 15.06 -10.99
CA LYS A 174 18.76 15.29 -11.52
C LYS A 174 18.87 15.27 -13.05
N THR A 175 17.83 14.80 -13.76
CA THR A 175 17.87 14.74 -15.23
C THR A 175 17.56 16.07 -15.90
N TRP A 176 16.93 17.00 -15.20
CA TRP A 176 16.51 18.28 -15.78
C TRP A 176 16.98 19.51 -15.00
N TRP A 177 17.50 19.37 -13.77
CA TRP A 177 18.12 20.47 -13.02
C TRP A 177 19.17 19.96 -12.00
N PRO A 178 20.18 20.77 -11.64
CA PRO A 178 21.17 20.38 -10.63
C PRO A 178 20.57 20.47 -9.23
N CYS A 179 20.47 19.33 -8.54
CA CYS A 179 19.72 19.18 -7.29
C CYS A 179 20.46 18.35 -6.23
N LYS A 180 19.84 18.18 -5.06
CA LYS A 180 20.13 17.06 -4.16
C LYS A 180 19.02 16.02 -4.36
N GLN A 181 19.33 14.97 -5.11
CA GLN A 181 18.34 13.97 -5.53
C GLN A 181 17.91 13.05 -4.39
N ASP A 182 18.81 12.85 -3.41
CA ASP A 182 18.61 11.99 -2.25
C ASP A 182 17.51 12.50 -1.30
N LEU A 183 16.95 11.60 -0.49
CA LEU A 183 16.01 11.91 0.59
C LEU A 183 16.73 12.36 1.87
N ASN A 184 17.69 13.28 1.74
CA ASN A 184 18.53 13.77 2.84
C ASN A 184 18.44 15.29 3.05
N ASP A 185 17.64 15.99 2.25
CA ASP A 185 17.48 17.44 2.29
C ASP A 185 16.14 17.88 1.71
N LYS A 186 15.46 18.79 2.42
CA LYS A 186 14.30 19.52 1.91
C LYS A 186 14.68 20.99 1.83
N ILE A 187 14.56 21.56 0.64
CA ILE A 187 14.82 22.97 0.41
C ILE A 187 13.74 23.77 1.14
N ASP A 188 14.11 24.66 2.06
CA ASP A 188 13.13 25.40 2.88
C ASP A 188 12.10 26.19 2.04
N SER A 189 12.48 26.65 0.84
CA SER A 189 11.58 27.36 -0.08
C SER A 189 12.09 27.42 -1.53
N VAL A 190 11.17 27.62 -2.48
CA VAL A 190 11.54 27.77 -3.91
C VAL A 190 10.71 28.85 -4.60
N ASP A 191 11.35 29.61 -5.49
CA ASP A 191 10.70 30.41 -6.52
C ASP A 191 10.93 29.77 -7.89
N ILE A 192 9.85 29.44 -8.58
CA ILE A 192 9.86 28.79 -9.90
C ILE A 192 9.34 29.81 -10.91
N ILE A 193 10.24 30.30 -11.76
CA ILE A 193 9.93 31.29 -12.79
C ILE A 193 10.08 30.66 -14.16
N VAL A 194 8.98 30.60 -14.88
CA VAL A 194 8.91 29.94 -16.19
C VAL A 194 8.53 30.96 -17.25
N ARG A 195 9.38 31.11 -18.26
CA ARG A 195 9.09 31.79 -19.51
C ARG A 195 8.65 30.76 -20.54
N THR A 196 7.50 30.98 -21.16
CA THR A 196 6.96 30.14 -22.23
C THR A 196 6.15 30.98 -23.22
N GLY A 197 5.67 30.39 -24.32
CA GLY A 197 4.84 31.09 -25.30
C GLY A 197 3.55 31.66 -24.69
N ALA A 198 3.10 32.83 -25.18
CA ALA A 198 1.99 33.56 -24.58
C ALA A 198 0.64 32.82 -24.55
N ASP A 199 0.46 31.83 -25.43
CA ASP A 199 -0.74 31.00 -25.53
C ASP A 199 -0.83 29.90 -24.45
N TYR A 200 0.27 29.66 -23.72
CA TYR A 200 0.35 28.61 -22.70
C TYR A 200 0.17 29.16 -21.27
N ARG A 201 -0.19 28.24 -20.38
CA ARG A 201 -0.22 28.40 -18.93
C ARG A 201 0.69 27.39 -18.26
N VAL A 202 1.19 27.76 -17.09
CA VAL A 202 2.14 26.97 -16.31
C VAL A 202 1.47 26.60 -15.00
N ALA A 203 1.45 25.32 -14.65
CA ALA A 203 1.08 24.82 -13.32
C ALA A 203 2.35 24.43 -12.56
N SER A 204 2.43 24.79 -11.27
CA SER A 204 3.59 24.50 -10.43
C SER A 204 3.26 24.56 -8.93
N ASN A 205 4.26 24.32 -8.08
CA ASN A 205 4.15 24.33 -6.63
C ASN A 205 3.93 25.76 -6.08
N GLY A 206 3.28 25.86 -4.92
CA GLY A 206 3.04 27.10 -4.20
C GLY A 206 2.05 28.04 -4.87
N LEU A 207 2.15 29.34 -4.61
CA LEU A 207 1.22 30.36 -5.10
C LEU A 207 1.72 31.04 -6.37
N LEU A 208 0.83 31.31 -7.32
CA LEU A 208 1.12 32.16 -8.47
C LEU A 208 1.18 33.63 -8.04
N VAL A 209 2.38 34.22 -8.04
CA VAL A 209 2.62 35.60 -7.61
C VAL A 209 2.43 36.58 -8.76
N SER A 210 2.82 36.22 -9.98
CA SER A 210 2.64 37.07 -11.15
C SER A 210 2.59 36.29 -12.46
N GLU A 211 1.81 36.80 -13.40
CA GLU A 211 1.75 36.41 -14.80
C GLU A 211 2.02 37.67 -15.65
N THR A 212 3.16 37.74 -16.34
CA THR A 212 3.59 38.94 -17.07
C THR A 212 3.83 38.62 -18.55
N LEU A 213 3.20 39.37 -19.45
CA LEU A 213 3.47 39.29 -20.89
C LEU A 213 4.79 40.02 -21.21
N ASP A 214 5.70 39.35 -21.91
CA ASP A 214 6.99 39.86 -22.38
C ASP A 214 7.14 39.58 -23.88
N GLY A 215 6.62 40.50 -24.71
CA GLY A 215 6.57 40.32 -26.17
C GLY A 215 5.61 39.20 -26.58
N ASN A 216 6.15 38.14 -27.20
CA ASN A 216 5.40 36.94 -27.58
C ASN A 216 5.44 35.84 -26.51
N ASP A 217 6.20 36.08 -25.44
CA ASP A 217 6.34 35.16 -24.33
C ASP A 217 5.53 35.65 -23.13
N LYS A 218 5.31 34.75 -22.19
CA LYS A 218 4.68 35.02 -20.91
C LYS A 218 5.50 34.38 -19.81
N ILE A 219 5.68 35.13 -18.73
CA ILE A 219 6.49 34.75 -17.58
C ILE A 219 5.56 34.52 -16.38
N TYR A 220 5.59 33.31 -15.85
CA TYR A 220 4.89 32.91 -14.64
C TYR A 220 5.88 32.85 -13.49
N HIS A 221 5.52 33.41 -12.34
CA HIS A 221 6.32 33.34 -11.11
C HIS A 221 5.51 32.64 -10.02
N TRP A 222 5.90 31.42 -9.71
CA TRP A 222 5.36 30.60 -8.63
C TRP A 222 6.26 30.66 -7.40
N LYS A 223 5.64 30.66 -6.22
CA LYS A 223 6.30 30.85 -4.93
C LYS A 223 5.84 29.80 -3.93
N HIS A 224 6.74 28.90 -3.55
CA HIS A 224 6.52 27.88 -2.51
C HIS A 224 7.40 28.15 -1.28
N ARG A 225 6.83 28.08 -0.08
CA ARG A 225 7.41 28.51 1.21
C ARG A 225 7.31 27.47 2.31
N TYR A 226 7.13 26.21 1.92
CA TYR A 226 7.32 25.07 2.80
C TYR A 226 8.53 24.24 2.35
N PRO A 227 9.14 23.47 3.27
CA PRO A 227 10.21 22.55 2.91
C PRO A 227 9.78 21.50 1.88
N ILE A 228 10.53 21.40 0.78
CA ILE A 228 10.23 20.56 -0.38
C ILE A 228 11.44 19.70 -0.79
N PRO A 229 11.28 18.37 -0.93
CA PRO A 229 12.32 17.51 -1.50
C PRO A 229 12.39 17.69 -3.02
N ALA A 230 13.55 17.40 -3.61
CA ALA A 230 13.79 17.66 -5.03
C ALA A 230 12.79 16.95 -5.98
N TYR A 231 12.28 15.77 -5.62
CA TYR A 231 11.37 15.01 -6.47
C TYR A 231 9.95 15.59 -6.55
N LEU A 232 9.56 16.45 -5.60
CA LEU A 232 8.23 17.07 -5.55
C LEU A 232 8.16 18.43 -6.25
N ILE A 233 9.31 19.00 -6.66
CA ILE A 233 9.35 20.22 -7.49
C ILE A 233 8.90 19.88 -8.90
N ALA A 234 7.90 20.60 -9.41
CA ALA A 234 7.27 20.27 -10.67
C ALA A 234 6.81 21.48 -11.49
N VAL A 235 6.79 21.27 -12.81
CA VAL A 235 6.28 22.21 -13.80
C VAL A 235 5.48 21.44 -14.85
N ALA A 236 4.27 21.93 -15.17
CA ALA A 236 3.52 21.50 -16.34
C ALA A 236 3.06 22.70 -17.17
N ILE A 237 3.11 22.58 -18.49
CA ILE A 237 2.88 23.69 -19.43
C ILE A 237 2.01 23.20 -20.58
N THR A 238 0.85 23.83 -20.74
CA THR A 238 0.01 23.72 -21.94
C THR A 238 -1.07 24.81 -21.95
N ASN A 239 -2.05 24.76 -22.85
CA ASN A 239 -3.15 25.72 -22.95
C ASN A 239 -4.26 25.54 -21.87
N TYR A 240 -3.87 25.22 -20.62
CA TYR A 240 -4.80 24.88 -19.56
C TYR A 240 -5.99 25.82 -19.42
N ALA A 241 -7.19 25.24 -19.27
CA ALA A 241 -8.34 25.92 -18.71
C ALA A 241 -8.28 25.85 -17.19
N GLU A 242 -8.60 26.95 -16.52
CA GLU A 242 -8.57 27.04 -15.04
C GLU A 242 -9.98 26.96 -14.45
N PHE A 243 -10.12 26.16 -13.39
CA PHE A 243 -11.26 26.15 -12.49
C PHE A 243 -10.74 26.29 -11.06
N SER A 244 -11.02 27.43 -10.44
CA SER A 244 -10.52 27.77 -9.11
C SER A 244 -11.65 28.16 -8.19
N GLU A 245 -11.59 27.69 -6.95
CA GLU A 245 -12.59 27.94 -5.92
C GLU A 245 -11.89 28.12 -4.57
N ASN A 246 -12.56 28.79 -3.64
CA ASN A 246 -12.10 28.83 -2.24
C ASN A 246 -12.93 27.86 -1.40
N MET A 247 -12.31 27.29 -0.36
CA MET A 247 -13.00 26.54 0.67
C MET A 247 -12.58 27.02 2.06
N ALA A 248 -13.50 26.98 3.02
CA ALA A 248 -13.19 27.24 4.41
C ALA A 248 -12.54 26.01 5.05
N LEU A 249 -11.48 26.23 5.82
CA LEU A 249 -10.83 25.22 6.66
C LEU A 249 -11.46 25.21 8.06
N GLY A 250 -11.26 24.12 8.81
CA GLY A 250 -11.84 23.96 10.15
C GLY A 250 -11.37 25.00 11.18
N ASN A 251 -10.22 25.62 10.94
CA ASN A 251 -9.64 26.67 11.78
C ASN A 251 -10.17 28.09 11.46
N GLY A 252 -11.03 28.24 10.43
CA GLY A 252 -11.60 29.52 9.99
C GLY A 252 -10.85 30.21 8.84
N ASP A 253 -9.71 29.67 8.40
CA ASP A 253 -8.99 30.17 7.23
C ASP A 253 -9.65 29.73 5.91
N SER A 254 -9.17 30.30 4.80
CA SER A 254 -9.62 29.97 3.44
C SER A 254 -8.48 29.36 2.65
N LEU A 255 -8.71 28.19 2.06
CA LEU A 255 -7.79 27.54 1.14
C LEU A 255 -8.22 27.78 -0.31
N LEU A 256 -7.27 28.21 -1.15
CA LEU A 256 -7.44 28.25 -2.60
C LEU A 256 -7.33 26.83 -3.17
N LEU A 257 -8.37 26.38 -3.86
CA LEU A 257 -8.35 25.21 -4.73
C LEU A 257 -8.17 25.67 -6.17
N GLN A 258 -7.06 25.30 -6.81
CA GLN A 258 -6.72 25.75 -8.15
C GLN A 258 -6.51 24.55 -9.09
N HIS A 259 -7.37 24.41 -10.09
CA HIS A 259 -7.34 23.27 -11.02
C HIS A 259 -7.02 23.74 -12.45
N TYR A 260 -5.95 23.20 -13.02
CA TYR A 260 -5.55 23.38 -14.41
C TYR A 260 -5.86 22.13 -15.22
N ILE A 261 -6.85 22.20 -16.11
CA ILE A 261 -7.40 21.05 -16.84
C ILE A 261 -7.27 21.28 -18.33
N TYR A 262 -7.11 20.22 -19.12
CA TYR A 262 -7.16 20.36 -20.57
C TYR A 262 -8.53 20.93 -20.99
N PRO A 263 -8.58 21.95 -21.87
CA PRO A 263 -9.83 22.63 -22.20
C PRO A 263 -10.97 21.71 -22.66
N GLU A 264 -10.65 20.65 -23.40
CA GLU A 264 -11.61 19.67 -23.90
C GLU A 264 -12.25 18.81 -22.79
N ASN A 265 -11.60 18.69 -21.63
CA ASN A 265 -12.01 17.81 -20.54
C ASN A 265 -12.69 18.54 -19.38
N LEU A 266 -12.41 19.84 -19.19
CA LEU A 266 -12.79 20.58 -17.99
C LEU A 266 -14.26 20.41 -17.61
N GLN A 267 -15.18 20.60 -18.56
CA GLN A 267 -16.61 20.50 -18.27
C GLN A 267 -17.05 19.13 -17.75
N GLY A 268 -16.37 18.06 -18.18
CA GLY A 268 -16.65 16.69 -17.73
C GLY A 268 -16.12 16.39 -16.33
N TYR A 269 -15.09 17.11 -15.87
CA TYR A 269 -14.43 16.86 -14.58
C TYR A 269 -14.85 17.81 -13.45
N ILE A 270 -15.57 18.91 -13.73
CA ILE A 270 -16.06 19.84 -12.68
C ILE A 270 -16.75 19.10 -11.50
N PRO A 271 -17.67 18.13 -11.71
CA PRO A 271 -18.31 17.44 -10.60
C PRO A 271 -17.34 16.70 -9.67
N GLN A 272 -16.28 16.10 -10.23
CA GLN A 272 -15.26 15.38 -9.47
C GLN A 272 -14.32 16.35 -8.76
N LEU A 273 -13.88 17.42 -9.44
CA LEU A 273 -13.04 18.47 -8.85
C LEU A 273 -13.73 19.13 -7.64
N GLN A 274 -15.05 19.31 -7.69
CA GLN A 274 -15.79 19.87 -6.55
C GLN A 274 -15.80 18.96 -5.32
N LYS A 275 -15.64 17.64 -5.47
CA LYS A 275 -15.59 16.69 -4.34
C LYS A 275 -14.29 16.79 -3.55
N THR A 276 -13.23 17.35 -4.11
CA THR A 276 -11.95 17.56 -3.41
C THR A 276 -12.13 18.26 -2.07
N LYS A 277 -13.10 19.18 -1.96
CA LYS A 277 -13.44 19.86 -0.70
C LYS A 277 -13.85 18.88 0.41
N ASN A 278 -14.61 17.84 0.07
CA ASN A 278 -15.07 16.84 1.03
C ASN A 278 -13.91 15.98 1.52
N PHE A 279 -12.97 15.63 0.63
CA PHE A 279 -11.79 14.85 0.98
C PHE A 279 -10.84 15.66 1.88
N ILE A 280 -10.61 16.94 1.56
CA ILE A 280 -9.82 17.83 2.42
C ILE A 280 -10.47 17.94 3.80
N GLN A 281 -11.79 18.13 3.87
CA GLN A 281 -12.50 18.20 5.14
C GLN A 281 -12.38 16.91 5.98
N LEU A 282 -12.47 15.75 5.35
CA LEU A 282 -12.29 14.47 6.04
C LEU A 282 -10.86 14.34 6.59
N TYR A 283 -9.84 14.61 5.77
CA TYR A 283 -8.44 14.48 6.19
C TYR A 283 -8.06 15.53 7.24
N ASP A 284 -8.55 16.77 7.12
CA ASP A 284 -8.46 17.80 8.18
C ASP A 284 -9.01 17.27 9.52
N GLN A 285 -10.18 16.64 9.45
CA GLN A 285 -10.87 16.11 10.62
C GLN A 285 -10.17 14.90 11.24
N LEU A 286 -9.41 14.11 10.49
CA LEU A 286 -8.72 12.91 10.99
C LEU A 286 -7.28 13.19 11.41
N PHE A 287 -6.56 14.04 10.67
CA PHE A 287 -5.10 14.19 10.74
C PHE A 287 -4.62 15.60 11.09
N GLY A 288 -5.54 16.57 11.13
CA GLY A 288 -5.22 17.98 11.38
C GLY A 288 -5.22 18.81 10.10
N THR A 289 -5.22 20.14 10.24
CA THR A 289 -5.36 21.09 9.13
C THR A 289 -4.40 20.80 7.98
N TYR A 290 -4.89 20.97 6.74
CA TYR A 290 -4.13 20.87 5.51
C TYR A 290 -2.72 21.47 5.64
N PRO A 291 -1.63 20.70 5.40
CA PRO A 291 -0.29 21.10 5.80
C PRO A 291 0.26 22.32 5.08
N PHE A 292 -0.29 22.68 3.92
CA PHE A 292 0.16 23.82 3.11
C PHE A 292 -0.91 24.91 3.06
N SER A 293 -1.64 25.10 4.16
CA SER A 293 -2.83 25.98 4.25
C SER A 293 -2.56 27.46 3.96
N GLU A 294 -1.32 27.94 4.09
CA GLU A 294 -0.94 29.30 3.71
C GLU A 294 -0.75 29.50 2.20
N GLU A 295 -0.83 28.41 1.43
CA GLU A 295 -0.69 28.41 -0.02
C GLU A 295 -1.99 27.97 -0.70
N LYS A 296 -1.98 26.82 -1.37
CA LYS A 296 -3.10 26.29 -2.13
C LYS A 296 -3.05 24.77 -2.14
N TYR A 297 -4.15 24.16 -2.58
CA TYR A 297 -4.14 22.81 -3.14
C TYR A 297 -4.71 22.87 -4.55
N GLY A 298 -4.42 21.87 -5.38
CA GLY A 298 -4.81 21.94 -6.77
C GLY A 298 -4.49 20.69 -7.55
N HIS A 299 -4.92 20.71 -8.81
CA HIS A 299 -4.59 19.65 -9.76
C HIS A 299 -4.11 20.26 -11.06
N ALA A 300 -3.14 19.61 -11.72
CA ALA A 300 -2.82 19.88 -13.12
C ALA A 300 -3.01 18.60 -13.94
N GLN A 301 -3.86 18.64 -14.97
CA GLN A 301 -4.01 17.47 -15.85
C GLN A 301 -2.72 17.26 -16.66
N PHE A 302 -2.22 16.02 -16.73
CA PHE A 302 -1.02 15.71 -17.52
C PHE A 302 -1.16 14.41 -18.33
N GLY A 303 -0.12 14.07 -19.09
CA GLY A 303 -0.15 12.98 -20.08
C GLY A 303 0.11 11.58 -19.54
N TRP A 304 0.27 11.39 -18.23
CA TRP A 304 0.60 10.11 -17.63
C TRP A 304 -0.64 9.31 -17.18
N GLY A 305 -0.48 8.02 -16.93
CA GLY A 305 -1.58 7.07 -16.67
C GLY A 305 -2.15 7.06 -15.24
N GLY A 306 -1.53 7.79 -14.31
CA GLY A 306 -1.84 7.82 -12.86
C GLY A 306 -1.84 9.22 -12.27
N GLY A 307 -1.39 9.36 -11.03
CA GLY A 307 -1.21 10.64 -10.34
C GLY A 307 0.24 10.89 -9.92
N MET A 308 0.55 12.10 -9.48
CA MET A 308 1.81 12.41 -8.83
C MET A 308 1.56 13.53 -7.83
N GLU A 309 1.97 13.34 -6.59
CA GLU A 309 1.54 14.10 -5.43
C GLU A 309 2.22 15.46 -5.26
N HIS A 310 2.80 16.02 -6.32
CA HIS A 310 3.58 17.26 -6.27
C HIS A 310 2.96 18.30 -5.33
N GLN A 311 3.71 18.67 -4.27
CA GLN A 311 3.24 19.53 -3.18
C GLN A 311 2.40 20.71 -3.69
N THR A 312 1.18 20.84 -3.18
CA THR A 312 0.18 21.89 -3.51
C THR A 312 -0.41 21.86 -4.92
N MET A 313 0.00 20.93 -5.80
CA MET A 313 -0.49 20.82 -7.19
C MET A 313 -0.28 19.40 -7.72
N SER A 314 -1.12 18.45 -7.34
CA SER A 314 -0.98 17.07 -7.82
C SER A 314 -1.20 17.00 -9.33
N PHE A 315 -0.33 16.26 -10.04
CA PHE A 315 -0.48 16.06 -11.49
C PHE A 315 -1.36 14.84 -11.74
N MET A 316 -2.39 14.99 -12.57
CA MET A 316 -3.50 14.04 -12.65
C MET A 316 -3.69 13.52 -14.08
N GLY A 317 -3.55 12.21 -14.28
CA GLY A 317 -3.90 11.53 -15.53
C GLY A 317 -5.40 11.29 -15.69
N GLY A 318 -6.13 11.30 -14.56
CA GLY A 318 -7.57 11.17 -14.46
C GLY A 318 -8.10 11.78 -13.16
N PHE A 319 -9.42 11.77 -12.99
CA PHE A 319 -10.10 12.43 -11.85
C PHE A 319 -11.14 11.52 -11.21
N SER A 320 -10.81 10.23 -11.05
CA SER A 320 -11.62 9.34 -10.23
C SER A 320 -11.59 9.83 -8.77
N ASP A 321 -12.68 9.63 -8.03
CA ASP A 321 -12.75 10.00 -6.62
C ASP A 321 -11.57 9.37 -5.83
N GLY A 322 -11.26 8.10 -6.12
CA GLY A 322 -10.15 7.39 -5.49
C GLY A 322 -8.77 7.98 -5.80
N LEU A 323 -8.50 8.36 -7.06
CA LEU A 323 -7.22 8.99 -7.40
C LEU A 323 -7.09 10.38 -6.77
N ILE A 324 -8.15 11.20 -6.80
CA ILE A 324 -8.14 12.51 -6.11
C ILE A 324 -7.88 12.32 -4.62
N ALA A 325 -8.50 11.32 -3.99
CA ALA A 325 -8.31 11.02 -2.58
C ALA A 325 -6.89 10.54 -2.26
N HIS A 326 -6.27 9.74 -3.13
CA HIS A 326 -4.90 9.22 -3.02
C HIS A 326 -3.88 10.36 -3.11
N GLU A 327 -3.92 11.15 -4.19
CA GLU A 327 -2.98 12.26 -4.40
C GLU A 327 -3.10 13.36 -3.34
N LEU A 328 -4.31 13.58 -2.81
CA LEU A 328 -4.52 14.51 -1.72
C LEU A 328 -3.97 13.98 -0.39
N ALA A 329 -4.08 12.67 -0.14
CA ALA A 329 -3.61 12.07 1.11
C ALA A 329 -2.10 12.27 1.30
N HIS A 330 -1.36 12.26 0.20
CA HIS A 330 0.07 12.50 0.19
C HIS A 330 0.50 13.85 0.78
N GLN A 331 -0.39 14.85 0.74
CA GLN A 331 -0.11 16.17 1.30
C GLN A 331 0.20 16.10 2.82
N TRP A 332 -0.39 15.15 3.53
CA TRP A 332 -0.02 14.81 4.92
C TRP A 332 1.09 13.74 4.98
N PHE A 333 0.94 12.65 4.21
CA PHE A 333 1.82 11.48 4.25
C PHE A 333 2.59 11.29 2.94
N GLY A 334 3.81 11.79 2.89
CA GLY A 334 4.63 11.85 1.67
C GLY A 334 5.21 13.23 1.45
N ASP A 335 4.42 14.28 1.73
CA ASP A 335 4.82 15.66 1.52
C ASP A 335 5.19 16.38 2.83
N LYS A 336 4.24 16.49 3.78
CA LYS A 336 4.55 17.05 5.12
C LYS A 336 5.55 16.15 5.82
N VAL A 337 5.25 14.87 5.95
CA VAL A 337 6.20 13.87 6.46
C VAL A 337 6.54 12.90 5.34
N THR A 338 7.73 13.04 4.76
CA THR A 338 8.19 12.22 3.63
C THR A 338 8.89 10.97 4.16
N CYS A 339 8.78 9.82 3.48
CA CYS A 339 9.65 8.70 3.80
C CYS A 339 11.13 9.12 3.74
N GLY A 340 11.93 8.77 4.75
CA GLY A 340 13.36 9.10 4.81
C GLY A 340 14.21 8.23 3.92
N SER A 341 13.57 7.34 3.15
CA SER A 341 14.17 6.37 2.25
C SER A 341 13.09 5.62 1.49
N TRP A 342 13.43 5.22 0.27
CA TRP A 342 12.62 4.34 -0.56
C TRP A 342 12.42 2.91 0.00
N GLN A 343 13.22 2.49 1.00
CA GLN A 343 12.96 1.30 1.81
C GLN A 343 11.65 1.40 2.60
N ASP A 344 11.28 2.63 2.99
CA ASP A 344 10.14 2.98 3.80
C ASP A 344 9.01 3.64 2.97
N ILE A 345 9.00 3.49 1.65
CA ILE A 345 8.02 4.16 0.74
C ILE A 345 6.55 3.87 1.08
N TRP A 346 6.26 2.79 1.79
CA TRP A 346 4.91 2.49 2.30
C TRP A 346 4.36 3.58 3.23
N LEU A 347 5.22 4.37 3.88
CA LEU A 347 4.81 5.53 4.68
C LEU A 347 4.16 6.61 3.82
N ASN A 348 4.46 6.64 2.52
CA ASN A 348 3.75 7.48 1.55
C ASN A 348 2.57 6.66 0.97
N GLU A 349 2.87 5.58 0.24
CA GLU A 349 1.88 4.88 -0.59
C GLU A 349 0.84 4.08 0.19
N GLY A 350 1.25 3.46 1.30
CA GLY A 350 0.36 2.70 2.16
C GLY A 350 -0.67 3.63 2.83
N PHE A 351 -0.23 4.82 3.27
CA PHE A 351 -1.11 5.85 3.81
C PHE A 351 -2.04 6.40 2.74
N ALA A 352 -1.55 6.81 1.58
CA ALA A 352 -2.40 7.34 0.52
C ALA A 352 -3.48 6.34 0.07
N THR A 353 -3.09 5.07 -0.04
CA THR A 353 -4.02 3.96 -0.35
C THR A 353 -5.04 3.75 0.79
N TYR A 354 -4.61 3.78 2.05
CA TYR A 354 -5.51 3.60 3.20
C TYR A 354 -6.49 4.75 3.35
N LEU A 355 -6.03 6.00 3.21
CA LEU A 355 -6.86 7.19 3.27
C LEU A 355 -7.90 7.21 2.14
N THR A 356 -7.55 6.69 0.97
CA THR A 356 -8.54 6.43 -0.09
C THR A 356 -9.61 5.46 0.38
N GLY A 357 -9.23 4.37 1.06
CA GLY A 357 -10.16 3.47 1.76
C GLY A 357 -11.06 4.18 2.77
N LEU A 358 -10.50 5.09 3.58
CA LEU A 358 -11.26 5.88 4.56
C LEU A 358 -12.31 6.79 3.89
N THR A 359 -12.09 7.26 2.65
CA THR A 359 -13.16 7.98 1.95
C THR A 359 -14.37 7.09 1.68
N ASN A 360 -14.18 5.79 1.41
CA ASN A 360 -15.27 4.84 1.25
C ASN A 360 -16.00 4.59 2.58
N GLU A 361 -15.25 4.51 3.69
CA GLU A 361 -15.82 4.33 5.04
C GLU A 361 -16.64 5.54 5.49
N PHE A 362 -16.08 6.76 5.37
CA PHE A 362 -16.67 7.96 5.97
C PHE A 362 -17.60 8.74 5.03
N LEU A 363 -17.39 8.66 3.72
CA LEU A 363 -18.16 9.42 2.72
C LEU A 363 -18.92 8.51 1.74
N GLY A 364 -18.49 7.25 1.60
CA GLY A 364 -19.12 6.24 0.76
C GLY A 364 -20.20 5.44 1.46
N SER A 365 -20.55 4.29 0.86
CA SER A 365 -21.45 3.32 1.47
C SER A 365 -20.70 2.19 2.16
N GLU A 366 -21.36 1.48 3.07
CA GLU A 366 -20.82 0.25 3.69
C GLU A 366 -20.35 -0.76 2.64
N ALA A 367 -21.05 -0.87 1.51
CA ALA A 367 -20.65 -1.74 0.41
C ALA A 367 -19.33 -1.29 -0.23
N ASP A 368 -19.10 0.02 -0.39
CA ASP A 368 -17.85 0.55 -0.95
C ASP A 368 -16.67 0.21 -0.02
N TRP A 369 -16.85 0.38 1.29
CA TRP A 369 -15.84 0.05 2.29
C TRP A 369 -15.50 -1.46 2.31
N GLN A 370 -16.51 -2.32 2.34
CA GLN A 370 -16.32 -3.77 2.32
C GLN A 370 -15.68 -4.25 1.01
N ASN A 371 -16.09 -3.67 -0.13
CA ASN A 371 -15.48 -3.99 -1.42
C ASN A 371 -14.01 -3.57 -1.46
N TRP A 372 -13.67 -2.38 -0.94
CA TRP A 372 -12.27 -1.94 -0.86
C TRP A 372 -11.43 -2.92 -0.05
N LYS A 373 -11.85 -3.29 1.18
CA LYS A 373 -11.13 -4.25 2.04
C LYS A 373 -10.96 -5.60 1.35
N THR A 374 -12.05 -6.15 0.80
CA THR A 374 -12.03 -7.42 0.08
C THR A 374 -11.06 -7.39 -1.10
N ASN A 375 -11.05 -6.31 -1.88
CA ASN A 375 -10.15 -6.16 -3.02
C ASN A 375 -8.68 -6.07 -2.59
N GLN A 376 -8.36 -5.29 -1.56
CA GLN A 376 -6.99 -5.21 -1.04
C GLN A 376 -6.51 -6.55 -0.51
N ILE A 377 -7.32 -7.24 0.32
CA ILE A 377 -6.98 -8.57 0.86
C ILE A 377 -6.72 -9.54 -0.29
N ASN A 378 -7.67 -9.67 -1.23
CA ASN A 378 -7.53 -10.58 -2.37
C ASN A 378 -6.29 -10.28 -3.22
N TYR A 379 -5.96 -9.00 -3.44
CA TYR A 379 -4.79 -8.62 -4.21
C TYR A 379 -3.50 -8.99 -3.47
N VAL A 380 -3.40 -8.68 -2.17
CA VAL A 380 -2.24 -9.04 -1.36
C VAL A 380 -2.06 -10.54 -1.29
N THR A 381 -3.13 -11.30 -1.05
CA THR A 381 -3.10 -12.77 -0.94
C THR A 381 -3.10 -13.51 -2.28
N SER A 382 -2.98 -12.78 -3.41
CA SER A 382 -2.83 -13.40 -4.73
C SER A 382 -1.47 -14.08 -4.94
N GLN A 383 -0.49 -13.80 -4.07
CA GLN A 383 0.84 -14.41 -4.05
C GLN A 383 1.25 -14.69 -2.60
N PRO A 384 1.98 -15.80 -2.35
CA PRO A 384 2.22 -16.28 -0.98
C PRO A 384 3.26 -15.47 -0.19
N GLY A 385 4.13 -14.69 -0.85
CA GLY A 385 5.21 -13.93 -0.21
C GLY A 385 5.15 -12.43 -0.49
N GLY A 386 6.24 -11.73 -0.18
CA GLY A 386 6.41 -10.28 -0.35
C GLY A 386 6.28 -9.50 0.96
N SER A 387 7.24 -8.59 1.15
CA SER A 387 7.39 -7.71 2.30
C SER A 387 6.96 -6.27 1.94
N VAL A 388 6.57 -5.49 2.94
CA VAL A 388 6.33 -4.05 2.74
C VAL A 388 7.66 -3.31 2.64
N TRP A 389 8.65 -3.66 3.48
CA TRP A 389 10.01 -3.15 3.39
C TRP A 389 10.63 -3.44 2.02
N VAL A 390 11.20 -2.41 1.37
CA VAL A 390 11.79 -2.54 0.02
C VAL A 390 13.27 -2.92 0.16
N PRO A 391 13.67 -4.16 -0.20
CA PRO A 391 15.06 -4.60 -0.06
C PRO A 391 16.00 -3.98 -1.10
N ASP A 392 15.47 -3.65 -2.28
CA ASP A 392 16.22 -3.11 -3.41
C ASP A 392 15.58 -1.81 -3.90
N THR A 393 16.20 -0.70 -3.56
CA THR A 393 15.78 0.66 -3.94
C THR A 393 16.31 1.09 -5.31
N THR A 394 16.97 0.19 -6.05
CA THR A 394 17.40 0.46 -7.44
C THR A 394 16.33 0.06 -8.46
N SER A 395 15.36 -0.76 -8.06
CA SER A 395 14.21 -1.17 -8.87
C SER A 395 13.00 -0.29 -8.58
N VAL A 396 12.64 0.60 -9.52
CA VAL A 396 11.45 1.46 -9.40
C VAL A 396 10.19 0.61 -9.21
N GLY A 397 10.02 -0.46 -9.98
CA GLY A 397 8.87 -1.35 -9.89
C GLY A 397 8.79 -2.13 -8.56
N ARG A 398 9.91 -2.27 -7.83
CA ARG A 398 9.88 -2.81 -6.46
C ARG A 398 9.55 -1.73 -5.44
N ILE A 399 10.08 -0.50 -5.58
CA ILE A 399 9.70 0.65 -4.74
C ILE A 399 8.19 0.86 -4.85
N PHE A 400 7.66 1.00 -6.07
CA PHE A 400 6.25 1.25 -6.36
C PHE A 400 5.51 -0.04 -6.73
N HIS A 401 5.71 -1.09 -5.94
CA HIS A 401 5.04 -2.36 -6.17
C HIS A 401 3.61 -2.31 -5.63
N GLY A 402 2.61 -2.25 -6.51
CA GLY A 402 1.19 -2.09 -6.13
C GLY A 402 0.69 -3.05 -5.06
N ARG A 403 1.02 -4.34 -5.15
CA ARG A 403 0.61 -5.32 -4.12
C ARG A 403 1.23 -5.09 -2.74
N LEU A 404 2.44 -4.51 -2.67
CA LEU A 404 3.26 -4.53 -1.46
C LEU A 404 3.34 -3.15 -0.80
N SER A 405 3.79 -2.14 -1.54
CA SER A 405 3.98 -0.79 -1.02
C SER A 405 2.65 -0.07 -0.80
N TYR A 406 1.64 -0.38 -1.61
CA TYR A 406 0.31 0.24 -1.57
C TYR A 406 -0.68 -0.66 -0.83
N ALA A 407 -1.06 -1.80 -1.42
CA ALA A 407 -2.12 -2.65 -0.90
C ALA A 407 -1.77 -3.26 0.47
N LYS A 408 -0.64 -3.97 0.58
CA LYS A 408 -0.19 -4.53 1.87
C LYS A 408 0.09 -3.41 2.88
N GLY A 409 0.77 -2.34 2.47
CA GLY A 409 0.99 -1.15 3.31
C GLY A 409 -0.31 -0.56 3.89
N SER A 410 -1.36 -0.44 3.09
CA SER A 410 -2.67 0.05 3.56
C SER A 410 -3.35 -0.90 4.55
N LEU A 411 -3.18 -2.21 4.37
CA LEU A 411 -3.72 -3.22 5.29
C LEU A 411 -2.93 -3.28 6.61
N LEU A 412 -1.64 -2.92 6.62
CA LEU A 412 -0.90 -2.74 7.87
C LEU A 412 -1.53 -1.62 8.71
N LEU A 413 -1.85 -0.48 8.10
CA LEU A 413 -2.51 0.62 8.79
C LEU A 413 -3.91 0.22 9.29
N HIS A 414 -4.67 -0.50 8.47
CA HIS A 414 -5.98 -1.05 8.86
C HIS A 414 -5.88 -2.00 10.06
N MET A 415 -4.90 -2.90 10.07
CA MET A 415 -4.65 -3.82 11.18
C MET A 415 -4.12 -3.12 12.42
N LEU A 416 -3.30 -2.07 12.27
CA LEU A 416 -2.85 -1.23 13.39
C LEU A 416 -4.05 -0.49 14.01
N ARG A 417 -4.95 0.08 13.20
CA ARG A 417 -6.19 0.70 13.70
C ARG A 417 -7.04 -0.32 14.46
N TRP A 418 -7.16 -1.55 13.98
CA TRP A 418 -7.83 -2.63 14.72
C TRP A 418 -7.16 -2.94 16.06
N LYS A 419 -5.83 -3.08 16.08
CA LYS A 419 -5.06 -3.45 17.28
C LYS A 419 -5.06 -2.36 18.35
N LEU A 420 -5.01 -1.10 17.93
CA LEU A 420 -4.90 0.06 18.84
C LEU A 420 -6.27 0.66 19.19
N GLY A 421 -7.26 0.50 18.31
CA GLY A 421 -8.52 1.24 18.36
C GLY A 421 -8.41 2.62 17.71
N ASP A 422 -9.56 3.15 17.29
CA ASP A 422 -9.65 4.40 16.51
C ASP A 422 -9.02 5.60 17.23
N ASP A 423 -9.36 5.80 18.51
CA ASP A 423 -8.94 6.98 19.27
C ASP A 423 -7.40 7.06 19.36
N ASP A 424 -6.75 5.97 19.77
CA ASP A 424 -5.28 5.93 19.88
C ASP A 424 -4.60 5.95 18.52
N PHE A 425 -5.16 5.27 17.51
CA PHE A 425 -4.60 5.26 16.17
C PHE A 425 -4.59 6.66 15.54
N PHE A 426 -5.74 7.34 15.47
CA PHE A 426 -5.80 8.66 14.86
C PHE A 426 -5.04 9.71 15.68
N GLN A 427 -5.04 9.63 17.01
CA GLN A 427 -4.27 10.54 17.84
C GLN A 427 -2.75 10.33 17.67
N ALA A 428 -2.29 9.08 17.57
CA ALA A 428 -0.89 8.76 17.27
C ALA A 428 -0.44 9.36 15.93
N LEU A 429 -1.27 9.25 14.89
CA LEU A 429 -0.96 9.80 13.58
C LEU A 429 -0.88 11.33 13.58
N ARG A 430 -1.73 12.02 14.36
CA ARG A 430 -1.59 13.47 14.58
C ARG A 430 -0.28 13.80 15.29
N ASN A 431 0.06 13.07 16.35
CA ASN A 431 1.31 13.29 17.08
C ASN A 431 2.53 13.08 16.16
N TYR A 432 2.49 12.06 15.30
CA TYR A 432 3.50 11.79 14.27
C TYR A 432 3.62 12.93 13.26
N LEU A 433 2.49 13.42 12.73
CA LEU A 433 2.47 14.52 11.77
C LEU A 433 2.87 15.88 12.38
N ASP A 434 2.69 16.06 13.68
CA ASP A 434 2.98 17.30 14.41
C ASP A 434 4.30 17.25 15.18
N ASP A 435 5.04 16.13 15.12
CA ASP A 435 6.37 16.01 15.69
C ASP A 435 7.31 17.02 15.02
N PRO A 436 7.91 17.98 15.76
CA PRO A 436 8.81 18.98 15.18
C PRO A 436 10.05 18.41 14.49
N GLN A 437 10.42 17.14 14.74
CA GLN A 437 11.53 16.46 14.06
C GLN A 437 11.12 15.85 12.72
N LEU A 438 9.82 15.54 12.54
CA LEU A 438 9.30 14.85 11.36
C LEU A 438 8.48 15.78 10.45
N ALA A 439 7.76 16.74 11.04
CA ALA A 439 6.93 17.70 10.34
C ALA A 439 7.75 18.53 9.36
N TYR A 440 7.35 18.51 8.08
CA TYR A 440 8.10 19.07 6.96
C TYR A 440 9.52 18.50 6.82
N GLY A 441 9.71 17.28 7.29
CA GLY A 441 10.98 16.55 7.29
C GLY A 441 10.81 15.13 6.74
N TYR A 442 11.59 14.21 7.28
CA TYR A 442 11.65 12.81 6.86
C TYR A 442 11.38 11.87 8.03
N ALA A 443 10.74 10.74 7.76
CA ALA A 443 10.45 9.70 8.75
C ALA A 443 10.76 8.29 8.24
N ARG A 444 11.14 7.41 9.15
CA ARG A 444 11.38 5.98 8.94
C ARG A 444 10.30 5.17 9.65
N ASN A 445 10.21 3.87 9.36
CA ASN A 445 9.25 2.98 10.02
C ASN A 445 9.30 3.10 11.56
N ALA A 446 10.51 3.21 12.13
CA ALA A 446 10.73 3.35 13.57
C ALA A 446 10.09 4.62 14.17
N ASP A 447 9.99 5.71 13.41
CA ASP A 447 9.37 6.95 13.88
C ASP A 447 7.84 6.77 13.99
N LEU A 448 7.21 6.16 12.99
CA LEU A 448 5.79 5.83 13.06
C LEU A 448 5.50 4.85 14.22
N GLN A 449 6.30 3.79 14.33
CA GLN A 449 6.19 2.82 15.42
C GLN A 449 6.24 3.52 16.77
N PHE A 450 7.25 4.37 16.99
CA PHE A 450 7.40 5.12 18.24
C PHE A 450 6.14 5.91 18.60
N HIS A 451 5.55 6.66 17.66
CA HIS A 451 4.36 7.46 17.94
C HIS A 451 3.12 6.60 18.24
N LEU A 452 2.97 5.45 17.57
CA LEU A 452 1.89 4.49 17.83
C LEU A 452 2.03 3.85 19.22
N GLU A 453 3.24 3.42 19.59
CA GLU A 453 3.53 2.81 20.90
C GLU A 453 3.37 3.83 22.04
N GLN A 454 3.84 5.06 21.83
CA GLN A 454 3.76 6.13 22.83
C GLN A 454 2.33 6.54 23.15
N GLN A 455 1.44 6.53 22.14
CA GLN A 455 0.03 6.87 22.33
C GLN A 455 -0.75 5.69 22.95
N SER A 456 -0.58 4.48 22.40
CA SER A 456 -1.38 3.31 22.79
C SER A 456 -0.86 2.59 24.04
N GLY A 457 0.42 2.76 24.38
CA GLY A 457 1.11 1.98 25.41
C GLY A 457 1.35 0.51 25.06
N GLN A 458 1.10 0.09 23.81
CA GLN A 458 1.35 -1.26 23.32
C GLN A 458 2.75 -1.35 22.70
N ASP A 459 3.41 -2.50 22.85
CA ASP A 459 4.64 -2.84 22.11
C ASP A 459 4.25 -3.37 20.72
N LEU A 460 4.80 -2.77 19.67
CA LEU A 460 4.50 -3.10 18.28
C LEU A 460 5.69 -3.77 17.56
N THR A 461 6.78 -4.10 18.26
CA THR A 461 7.96 -4.74 17.64
C THR A 461 7.58 -5.99 16.84
N GLU A 462 6.86 -6.95 17.44
CA GLU A 462 6.48 -8.18 16.72
C GLU A 462 5.55 -7.90 15.52
N PHE A 463 4.65 -6.90 15.64
CA PHE A 463 3.79 -6.51 14.53
C PHE A 463 4.63 -6.04 13.32
N PHE A 464 5.63 -5.19 13.54
CA PHE A 464 6.48 -4.70 12.45
C PHE A 464 7.44 -5.78 11.94
N ASP A 465 7.96 -6.65 12.82
CA ASP A 465 8.79 -7.79 12.42
C ASP A 465 8.04 -8.73 11.47
N ASP A 466 6.77 -9.02 11.74
CA ASP A 466 5.96 -9.91 10.93
C ASP A 466 5.40 -9.27 9.66
N TRP A 467 4.79 -8.09 9.80
CA TRP A 467 3.97 -7.52 8.74
C TRP A 467 4.75 -6.56 7.84
N TYR A 468 5.70 -5.82 8.42
CA TYR A 468 6.50 -4.85 7.68
C TYR A 468 7.77 -5.48 7.10
N TYR A 469 8.59 -6.14 7.92
CA TYR A 469 9.80 -6.84 7.47
C TYR A 469 9.46 -8.21 6.89
N GLY A 470 8.61 -8.98 7.59
CA GLY A 470 8.20 -10.32 7.18
C GLY A 470 7.33 -10.36 5.92
N GLU A 471 7.37 -11.52 5.27
CA GLU A 471 6.62 -11.81 4.06
C GLU A 471 5.38 -12.65 4.34
N GLY A 472 4.41 -12.57 3.43
CA GLY A 472 3.23 -13.43 3.44
C GLY A 472 2.10 -12.94 4.36
N TYR A 473 1.23 -13.89 4.73
CA TYR A 473 0.02 -13.72 5.53
C TYR A 473 -0.40 -15.07 6.17
N PRO A 474 -1.24 -15.06 7.22
CA PRO A 474 -1.78 -16.28 7.85
C PRO A 474 -3.04 -16.83 7.17
N SER A 475 -3.28 -18.12 7.38
CA SER A 475 -4.57 -18.79 7.23
C SER A 475 -5.02 -19.35 8.57
N TYR A 476 -6.27 -19.08 8.95
CA TYR A 476 -6.85 -19.55 10.20
C TYR A 476 -7.81 -20.72 10.00
N GLN A 477 -7.63 -21.79 10.77
CA GLN A 477 -8.60 -22.86 10.91
C GLN A 477 -9.18 -22.82 12.33
N ILE A 478 -10.46 -22.50 12.41
CA ILE A 478 -11.18 -22.30 13.67
C ILE A 478 -12.21 -23.42 13.81
N GLU A 479 -12.08 -24.20 14.88
CA GLU A 479 -13.07 -25.18 15.29
C GLU A 479 -13.81 -24.66 16.51
N TRP A 480 -15.14 -24.68 16.49
CA TRP A 480 -15.95 -24.28 17.63
C TRP A 480 -16.89 -25.39 18.08
N ILE A 481 -16.96 -25.64 19.38
CA ILE A 481 -17.71 -26.75 19.99
C ILE A 481 -18.69 -26.16 20.99
N PRO A 482 -20.01 -26.27 20.78
CA PRO A 482 -21.00 -25.94 21.81
C PRO A 482 -20.80 -26.84 23.03
N MET A 483 -20.77 -26.24 24.22
CA MET A 483 -20.63 -26.98 25.49
C MET A 483 -21.97 -27.01 26.25
N PRO A 484 -22.14 -27.90 27.24
CA PRO A 484 -23.30 -27.85 28.13
C PRO A 484 -23.39 -26.51 28.89
N GLY A 485 -24.54 -25.84 28.81
CA GLY A 485 -24.73 -24.47 29.28
C GLY A 485 -24.36 -23.44 28.21
N PRO A 486 -24.52 -22.14 28.46
CA PRO A 486 -24.19 -21.11 27.48
C PRO A 486 -22.67 -20.92 27.43
N LYS A 487 -21.97 -21.91 26.90
CA LYS A 487 -20.51 -21.96 26.80
C LYS A 487 -20.11 -22.47 25.42
N ILE A 488 -18.95 -22.01 24.96
CA ILE A 488 -18.36 -22.43 23.70
C ILE A 488 -16.87 -22.70 23.92
N LYS A 489 -16.38 -23.78 23.33
CA LYS A 489 -14.95 -24.04 23.21
C LYS A 489 -14.50 -23.71 21.79
N ILE A 490 -13.42 -22.95 21.65
CA ILE A 490 -12.81 -22.58 20.38
C ILE A 490 -11.40 -23.17 20.34
N LEU A 491 -11.04 -23.85 19.25
CA LEU A 491 -9.65 -24.17 18.91
C LEU A 491 -9.26 -23.34 17.69
N VAL A 492 -8.12 -22.68 17.76
CA VAL A 492 -7.59 -21.88 16.65
C VAL A 492 -6.27 -22.46 16.21
N PHE A 493 -6.15 -22.79 14.92
CA PHE A 493 -4.91 -23.16 14.26
C PHE A 493 -4.54 -22.08 13.24
N GLN A 494 -3.25 -21.82 13.11
CA GLN A 494 -2.69 -20.91 12.13
C GLN A 494 -1.60 -21.59 11.31
N THR A 495 -1.57 -21.31 10.02
CA THR A 495 -0.46 -21.62 9.11
C THR A 495 -0.04 -20.36 8.36
N THR A 496 1.23 -20.22 8.02
CA THR A 496 1.75 -19.07 7.28
C THR A 496 1.96 -19.38 5.81
N SER A 497 1.78 -18.38 4.94
CA SER A 497 2.01 -18.53 3.49
C SER A 497 3.49 -18.46 3.10
N HIS A 498 4.37 -17.98 4.00
CA HIS A 498 5.80 -17.82 3.76
C HIS A 498 6.62 -18.15 5.03
N PRO A 499 7.78 -18.83 4.92
CA PRO A 499 8.59 -19.27 6.07
C PRO A 499 9.41 -18.16 6.74
N SER A 500 9.28 -16.89 6.32
CA SER A 500 9.95 -15.77 7.00
C SER A 500 9.27 -15.38 8.31
N VAL A 501 8.00 -15.77 8.47
CA VAL A 501 7.18 -15.52 9.65
C VAL A 501 6.64 -16.87 10.11
N ASP A 502 6.92 -17.22 11.36
CA ASP A 502 6.52 -18.52 11.92
C ASP A 502 5.09 -18.49 12.49
N PHE A 503 4.64 -17.31 12.94
CA PHE A 503 3.31 -17.05 13.47
C PHE A 503 3.03 -15.55 13.35
N PHE A 504 1.78 -15.18 13.03
CA PHE A 504 1.32 -13.79 12.99
C PHE A 504 0.42 -13.52 14.20
N GLU A 505 0.89 -12.68 15.13
CA GLU A 505 0.11 -12.26 16.31
C GLU A 505 -0.90 -11.17 15.97
N MET A 506 -2.19 -11.50 16.06
CA MET A 506 -3.27 -10.52 15.89
C MET A 506 -4.44 -10.81 16.85
N PRO A 507 -5.10 -9.77 17.41
CA PRO A 507 -6.37 -9.94 18.09
C PRO A 507 -7.43 -10.46 17.11
N LEU A 508 -8.00 -11.64 17.36
CA LEU A 508 -8.89 -12.32 16.41
C LEU A 508 -10.37 -12.06 16.72
N PRO A 509 -11.10 -11.29 15.91
CA PRO A 509 -12.54 -11.10 16.07
C PRO A 509 -13.33 -12.34 15.61
N LEU A 510 -14.19 -12.83 16.49
CA LEU A 510 -15.18 -13.87 16.22
C LEU A 510 -16.58 -13.37 16.55
N LEU A 511 -17.45 -13.30 15.55
CA LEU A 511 -18.88 -13.06 15.76
C LEU A 511 -19.56 -14.39 16.07
N VAL A 512 -19.95 -14.56 17.33
CA VAL A 512 -20.70 -15.70 17.81
C VAL A 512 -22.17 -15.30 17.89
N LYS A 513 -23.08 -16.09 17.32
CA LYS A 513 -24.50 -15.72 17.28
C LYS A 513 -25.46 -16.90 17.31
N ASN A 514 -26.72 -16.58 17.57
CA ASN A 514 -27.87 -17.43 17.29
C ASN A 514 -28.97 -16.63 16.58
N GLN A 515 -30.21 -17.14 16.57
CA GLN A 515 -31.33 -16.47 15.89
C GLN A 515 -31.72 -15.11 16.52
N ASP A 516 -31.47 -14.91 17.81
CA ASP A 516 -31.98 -13.77 18.58
C ASP A 516 -30.87 -12.82 19.08
N LYS A 517 -29.63 -13.30 19.19
CA LYS A 517 -28.50 -12.57 19.79
C LYS A 517 -27.20 -12.86 19.07
N ASP A 518 -26.30 -11.89 19.13
CA ASP A 518 -24.92 -12.00 18.71
C ASP A 518 -23.96 -11.39 19.75
N SER A 519 -22.67 -11.71 19.61
CA SER A 519 -21.58 -11.14 20.40
C SER A 519 -20.29 -11.21 19.59
N LEU A 520 -19.59 -10.08 19.49
CA LEU A 520 -18.24 -10.02 18.93
C LEU A 520 -17.24 -10.28 20.06
N ILE A 521 -16.48 -11.36 19.94
CA ILE A 521 -15.46 -11.78 20.90
C ILE A 521 -14.09 -11.61 20.24
N VAL A 522 -13.14 -11.00 20.94
CA VAL A 522 -11.77 -10.86 20.45
C VAL A 522 -10.87 -11.82 21.22
N LEU A 523 -10.22 -12.74 20.50
CA LEU A 523 -9.31 -13.73 21.09
C LEU A 523 -7.86 -13.25 21.01
N ASP A 524 -7.12 -13.39 22.11
CA ASP A 524 -5.68 -13.24 22.17
C ASP A 524 -5.00 -14.56 21.78
N HIS A 525 -4.76 -14.73 20.48
CA HIS A 525 -4.21 -15.94 19.89
C HIS A 525 -2.67 -15.88 19.81
N GLN A 526 -2.02 -16.68 20.65
CA GLN A 526 -0.58 -16.65 20.93
C GLN A 526 0.19 -17.83 20.34
N PHE A 527 -0.49 -18.94 19.99
CA PHE A 527 0.15 -20.07 19.32
C PHE A 527 -0.86 -20.97 18.59
N SER A 528 -0.42 -21.60 17.50
CA SER A 528 -1.26 -22.51 16.72
C SER A 528 -1.72 -23.73 17.54
N GLY A 529 -3.02 -24.00 17.53
CA GLY A 529 -3.68 -25.04 18.33
C GLY A 529 -4.14 -24.58 19.71
N GLN A 530 -4.15 -23.27 19.99
CA GLN A 530 -4.62 -22.72 21.25
C GLN A 530 -6.13 -22.94 21.43
N GLU A 531 -6.50 -23.21 22.69
CA GLU A 531 -7.88 -23.46 23.12
C GLU A 531 -8.41 -22.30 23.97
N PHE A 532 -9.65 -21.90 23.71
CA PHE A 532 -10.39 -20.92 24.49
C PHE A 532 -11.71 -21.53 24.94
N ILE A 533 -12.09 -21.30 26.20
CA ILE A 533 -13.42 -21.65 26.71
C ILE A 533 -14.08 -20.35 27.17
N LEU A 534 -15.22 -20.02 26.56
CA LEU A 534 -15.88 -18.75 26.73
C LEU A 534 -17.27 -18.96 27.32
N ASP A 535 -17.63 -18.14 28.29
CA ASP A 535 -18.99 -18.03 28.82
C ASP A 535 -19.79 -17.05 27.97
N LEU A 536 -21.00 -17.45 27.57
CA LEU A 536 -21.96 -16.68 26.80
C LEU A 536 -23.24 -16.48 27.63
N ASP A 537 -24.12 -15.59 27.18
CA ASP A 537 -25.47 -15.43 27.72
C ASP A 537 -26.55 -16.08 26.82
N PHE A 538 -26.12 -16.83 25.79
CA PHE A 538 -26.95 -17.62 24.90
C PHE A 538 -26.24 -18.88 24.40
N MET A 539 -27.01 -19.83 23.85
CA MET A 539 -26.47 -21.00 23.15
C MET A 539 -26.10 -20.59 21.72
N PRO A 540 -24.82 -20.73 21.30
CA PRO A 540 -24.38 -20.35 19.97
C PRO A 540 -24.87 -21.36 18.93
N THR A 541 -25.23 -20.87 17.75
CA THR A 541 -25.56 -21.72 16.58
C THR A 541 -24.69 -21.42 15.38
N GLU A 542 -23.92 -20.34 15.41
CA GLU A 542 -23.04 -19.92 14.32
C GLU A 542 -21.85 -19.13 14.89
N VAL A 543 -20.68 -19.31 14.28
CA VAL A 543 -19.47 -18.53 14.52
C VAL A 543 -18.95 -18.06 13.17
N GLN A 544 -18.61 -16.78 13.08
CA GLN A 544 -17.97 -16.18 11.91
C GLN A 544 -16.63 -15.59 12.32
N PHE A 545 -15.59 -15.87 11.54
CA PHE A 545 -14.28 -15.25 11.73
C PHE A 545 -14.23 -13.93 10.97
N ASP A 546 -13.79 -12.89 11.68
CA ASP A 546 -13.49 -11.57 11.13
C ASP A 546 -14.53 -11.05 10.12
N PRO A 547 -15.81 -10.92 10.54
CA PRO A 547 -16.90 -10.54 9.64
C PRO A 547 -16.70 -9.16 9.01
N ASP A 548 -15.92 -8.29 9.66
CA ASP A 548 -15.62 -6.93 9.22
C ASP A 548 -14.26 -6.80 8.51
N GLN A 549 -13.56 -7.92 8.27
CA GLN A 549 -12.31 -7.97 7.50
C GLN A 549 -11.22 -7.04 8.05
N TRP A 550 -10.96 -7.10 9.36
CA TRP A 550 -9.87 -6.38 10.00
C TRP A 550 -8.50 -6.98 9.71
N ILE A 551 -8.42 -8.29 9.47
CA ILE A 551 -7.16 -9.04 9.41
C ILE A 551 -6.82 -9.43 7.98
N LEU A 552 -5.63 -9.04 7.51
CA LEU A 552 -5.04 -9.57 6.30
C LEU A 552 -4.80 -11.08 6.46
N SER A 553 -5.67 -11.89 5.85
CA SER A 553 -5.60 -13.34 5.89
C SER A 553 -6.35 -13.94 4.70
N ALA A 554 -6.10 -15.20 4.37
CA ALA A 554 -6.85 -15.91 3.34
C ALA A 554 -6.99 -17.39 3.64
N ASN A 555 -7.89 -18.07 2.94
CA ASN A 555 -8.20 -19.50 3.11
C ASN A 555 -8.63 -19.87 4.54
N ASN A 556 -9.30 -18.93 5.22
CA ASN A 556 -9.78 -19.15 6.58
C ASN A 556 -10.96 -20.13 6.56
N THR A 557 -11.03 -21.00 7.57
CA THR A 557 -12.14 -21.94 7.74
C THR A 557 -12.69 -21.84 9.15
N VAL A 558 -14.01 -21.86 9.27
CA VAL A 558 -14.72 -21.96 10.55
C VAL A 558 -15.64 -23.16 10.47
N VAL A 559 -15.44 -24.12 11.37
CA VAL A 559 -16.22 -25.36 11.39
C VAL A 559 -16.78 -25.62 12.77
N GLU A 560 -18.03 -26.08 12.84
CA GLU A 560 -18.59 -26.60 14.08
C GLU A 560 -17.94 -27.97 14.34
N GLY A 561 -17.14 -28.03 15.41
CA GLY A 561 -16.61 -29.26 15.93
C GLY A 561 -17.72 -30.08 16.57
N ILE A 562 -17.69 -31.38 16.35
CA ILE A 562 -18.60 -32.28 17.06
C ILE A 562 -18.10 -32.36 18.50
N ILE A 563 -19.01 -32.32 19.47
CA ILE A 563 -18.70 -32.77 20.83
C ILE A 563 -18.21 -34.22 20.70
N GLU A 564 -16.89 -34.41 20.57
CA GLU A 564 -16.32 -35.67 20.97
C GLU A 564 -16.71 -35.80 22.44
N SER A 565 -17.64 -36.69 22.71
CA SER A 565 -18.03 -37.11 24.07
C SER A 565 -16.86 -37.82 24.78
N THR A 566 -15.64 -37.31 24.66
CA THR A 566 -14.40 -37.85 25.18
C THR A 566 -14.06 -37.23 26.53
N ARG A 567 -14.90 -37.52 27.51
CA ARG A 567 -14.32 -38.38 28.54
C ARG A 567 -14.62 -39.79 28.11
N GLU A 568 -13.62 -40.46 27.53
CA GLU A 568 -13.68 -41.92 27.51
C GLU A 568 -14.04 -42.36 28.93
N PRO A 569 -15.06 -43.22 29.10
CA PRO A 569 -15.43 -43.71 30.42
C PRO A 569 -14.20 -44.24 31.14
N ALA A 570 -14.12 -44.13 32.47
CA ALA A 570 -12.91 -44.48 33.22
C ALA A 570 -12.41 -45.93 32.96
N TRP A 571 -13.30 -46.83 32.54
CA TRP A 571 -12.98 -48.21 32.18
C TRP A 571 -12.28 -48.38 30.83
N ALA A 572 -12.31 -47.38 29.96
CA ALA A 572 -11.76 -47.45 28.61
C ALA A 572 -10.25 -47.74 28.59
N ALA A 573 -9.51 -47.21 29.58
CA ALA A 573 -8.08 -47.45 29.73
C ALA A 573 -7.73 -48.92 30.06
N ALA A 574 -8.66 -49.65 30.68
CA ALA A 574 -8.49 -51.06 31.04
C ALA A 574 -9.00 -52.02 29.95
N LEU A 575 -9.62 -51.50 28.89
CA LEU A 575 -10.20 -52.30 27.82
C LEU A 575 -9.11 -52.89 26.93
N LEU A 576 -9.04 -54.22 26.86
CA LEU A 576 -8.11 -54.95 26.02
C LEU A 576 -8.84 -55.47 24.77
N LEU A 577 -8.30 -55.14 23.59
CA LEU A 577 -8.80 -55.61 22.30
C LEU A 577 -7.64 -56.30 21.54
N TRP A 578 -7.70 -57.62 21.42
CA TRP A 578 -6.57 -58.41 20.93
C TRP A 578 -6.99 -59.71 20.24
N PRO A 579 -6.16 -60.31 19.36
CA PRO A 579 -4.92 -59.77 18.84
C PRO A 579 -5.17 -58.58 17.89
N ASN A 580 -4.23 -57.65 17.82
CA ASN A 580 -4.20 -56.60 16.81
C ASN A 580 -2.76 -56.48 16.27
N PRO A 581 -2.47 -56.90 15.03
CA PRO A 581 -3.41 -57.32 13.99
C PRO A 581 -4.14 -58.64 14.29
N ALA A 582 -5.38 -58.76 13.82
CA ALA A 582 -6.27 -59.91 14.00
C ALA A 582 -6.39 -60.75 12.73
N HIS A 583 -6.52 -62.07 12.86
CA HIS A 583 -6.84 -62.97 11.75
C HIS A 583 -8.33 -63.32 11.78
N ASP A 584 -8.75 -64.40 12.42
CA ASP A 584 -10.14 -64.86 12.29
C ASP A 584 -11.01 -64.37 13.45
N ARG A 585 -10.40 -63.92 14.55
CA ARG A 585 -11.08 -63.57 15.78
C ARG A 585 -10.48 -62.35 16.45
N LEU A 586 -11.34 -61.59 17.11
CA LEU A 586 -11.00 -60.46 17.95
C LEU A 586 -11.57 -60.71 19.35
N THR A 587 -10.74 -60.61 20.36
CA THR A 587 -11.12 -60.81 21.77
C THR A 587 -11.22 -59.45 22.44
N LEU A 588 -12.34 -59.21 23.11
CA LEU A 588 -12.58 -58.09 23.98
C LEU A 588 -12.54 -58.56 25.43
N GLU A 589 -11.69 -57.94 26.24
CA GLU A 589 -11.56 -58.25 27.67
C GLU A 589 -11.51 -56.97 28.49
N LEU A 590 -12.16 -56.98 29.64
CA LEU A 590 -12.12 -55.91 30.63
C LEU A 590 -11.80 -56.56 31.98
N PRO A 591 -10.56 -56.41 32.50
CA PRO A 591 -10.08 -57.14 33.68
C PRO A 591 -10.90 -56.90 34.95
N ASN A 592 -11.58 -55.76 35.05
CA ASN A 592 -12.47 -55.41 36.15
C ASN A 592 -13.89 -55.29 35.56
N GLN A 593 -14.81 -56.20 35.89
CA GLN A 593 -16.17 -56.28 35.30
C GLN A 593 -17.12 -55.16 35.77
N ASN A 594 -16.76 -53.91 35.51
CA ASN A 594 -17.67 -52.78 35.43
C ASN A 594 -17.14 -51.83 34.35
N PRO A 595 -17.94 -51.52 33.33
CA PRO A 595 -19.40 -51.60 33.27
C PRO A 595 -19.91 -52.82 32.50
N VAL A 596 -21.23 -52.96 32.42
CA VAL A 596 -21.89 -54.00 31.62
C VAL A 596 -21.85 -53.62 30.14
N ILE A 597 -21.18 -54.43 29.33
CA ILE A 597 -21.14 -54.24 27.87
C ILE A 597 -22.50 -54.60 27.26
N THR A 598 -23.13 -53.61 26.64
CA THR A 598 -24.44 -53.75 25.99
C THR A 598 -24.32 -54.14 24.53
N GLY A 599 -23.17 -53.85 23.90
CA GLY A 599 -22.87 -54.38 22.57
C GLY A 599 -21.50 -54.01 22.01
N ILE A 600 -21.14 -54.71 20.93
CA ILE A 600 -19.95 -54.49 20.11
C ILE A 600 -20.39 -54.29 18.67
N GLU A 601 -19.88 -53.25 18.02
CA GLU A 601 -20.10 -52.96 16.61
C GLU A 601 -18.76 -52.84 15.89
N ILE A 602 -18.64 -53.47 14.72
CA ILE A 602 -17.49 -53.31 13.83
C ILE A 602 -17.95 -52.60 12.56
N ALA A 603 -17.29 -51.50 12.22
CA ALA A 603 -17.53 -50.72 11.02
C ALA A 603 -16.25 -50.55 10.19
N GLY A 604 -16.42 -50.39 8.87
CA GLY A 604 -15.35 -49.92 7.98
C GLY A 604 -14.95 -48.48 8.29
N THR A 605 -13.82 -48.02 7.73
CA THR A 605 -13.39 -46.61 7.83
C THR A 605 -14.32 -45.64 7.10
N ASP A 606 -15.23 -46.16 6.28
CA ASP A 606 -16.32 -45.44 5.62
C ASP A 606 -17.58 -45.29 6.50
N GLY A 607 -17.53 -45.79 7.75
CA GLY A 607 -18.64 -45.75 8.70
C GLY A 607 -19.71 -46.82 8.48
N ARG A 608 -19.58 -47.70 7.48
CA ARG A 608 -20.54 -48.79 7.25
C ARG A 608 -20.38 -49.88 8.29
N VAL A 609 -21.45 -50.19 9.01
CA VAL A 609 -21.48 -51.27 10.00
C VAL A 609 -21.49 -52.63 9.32
N LEU A 610 -20.56 -53.50 9.70
CA LEU A 610 -20.35 -54.83 9.11
C LEU A 610 -20.70 -55.96 10.08
N LEU A 611 -20.60 -55.72 11.39
CA LEU A 611 -20.94 -56.70 12.42
C LEU A 611 -21.53 -56.01 13.66
N ARG A 612 -22.54 -56.63 14.25
CA ARG A 612 -23.11 -56.24 15.56
C ARG A 612 -23.30 -57.45 16.45
N GLN A 613 -22.92 -57.31 17.71
CA GLN A 613 -23.17 -58.27 18.77
C GLN A 613 -23.76 -57.55 19.97
N ASN A 614 -24.97 -57.92 20.40
CA ASN A 614 -25.67 -57.31 21.54
C ASN A 614 -25.56 -58.20 22.78
N ASN A 615 -25.77 -57.63 23.98
CA ASN A 615 -25.82 -58.35 25.26
C ASN A 615 -24.58 -59.22 25.50
N THR A 616 -23.41 -58.60 25.49
CA THR A 616 -22.12 -59.30 25.44
C THR A 616 -21.54 -59.52 26.84
N THR A 617 -21.23 -60.76 27.18
CA THR A 617 -20.54 -61.12 28.43
C THR A 617 -19.04 -61.19 28.19
N LEU A 618 -18.22 -60.61 29.09
CA LEU A 618 -16.77 -60.57 28.95
C LEU A 618 -16.06 -61.73 29.69
N PRO A 619 -14.94 -62.26 29.15
CA PRO A 619 -14.32 -61.90 27.88
C PRO A 619 -15.18 -62.36 26.69
N ALA A 620 -15.23 -61.54 25.65
CA ALA A 620 -16.04 -61.80 24.46
C ALA A 620 -15.15 -62.03 23.24
N THR A 621 -15.50 -63.01 22.43
CA THR A 621 -14.81 -63.30 21.17
C THR A 621 -15.73 -62.97 20.01
N VAL A 622 -15.27 -62.09 19.13
CA VAL A 622 -15.95 -61.67 17.91
C VAL A 622 -15.32 -62.41 16.73
N ASP A 623 -16.14 -63.13 15.95
CA ASP A 623 -15.72 -63.77 14.71
C ASP A 623 -15.64 -62.73 13.59
N ILE A 624 -14.46 -62.58 13.01
CA ILE A 624 -14.15 -61.62 11.95
C ILE A 624 -13.60 -62.29 10.69
N GLN A 625 -13.71 -63.63 10.59
CA GLN A 625 -13.18 -64.39 9.44
C GLN A 625 -13.73 -63.93 8.08
N HIS A 626 -14.94 -63.37 8.08
CA HIS A 626 -15.63 -62.90 6.88
C HIS A 626 -15.28 -61.45 6.48
N LEU A 627 -14.51 -60.73 7.30
CA LEU A 627 -14.08 -59.37 6.98
C LEU A 627 -12.86 -59.41 6.05
N PRO A 628 -12.83 -58.62 4.96
CA PRO A 628 -11.65 -58.52 4.12
C PRO A 628 -10.46 -57.91 4.88
N PRO A 629 -9.20 -58.15 4.47
CA PRO A 629 -8.04 -57.49 5.06
C PRO A 629 -8.18 -55.96 4.99
N GLY A 630 -7.93 -55.27 6.10
CA GLY A 630 -8.20 -53.84 6.20
C GLY A 630 -8.16 -53.27 7.62
N THR A 631 -8.35 -51.96 7.73
CA THR A 631 -8.55 -51.27 9.00
C THR A 631 -10.03 -51.22 9.34
N TYR A 632 -10.36 -51.48 10.61
CA TYR A 632 -11.74 -51.41 11.11
C TYR A 632 -11.82 -50.62 12.41
N ILE A 633 -12.99 -50.03 12.62
CA ILE A 633 -13.38 -49.34 13.85
C ILE A 633 -14.26 -50.30 14.65
N CYS A 634 -13.88 -50.57 15.89
CA CYS A 634 -14.64 -51.35 16.85
C CYS A 634 -15.22 -50.39 17.89
N THR A 635 -16.55 -50.27 17.93
CA THR A 635 -17.29 -49.47 18.90
C THR A 635 -17.85 -50.40 19.98
N ILE A 636 -17.40 -50.21 21.21
CA ILE A 636 -17.86 -50.95 22.38
C ILE A 636 -18.82 -50.07 23.15
N SER A 637 -20.07 -50.52 23.28
CA SER A 637 -21.11 -49.82 24.05
C SER A 637 -21.32 -50.50 25.40
N ALA A 638 -21.40 -49.69 26.45
CA ALA A 638 -21.72 -50.11 27.81
C ALA A 638 -22.93 -49.33 28.34
N ASN A 639 -23.38 -49.66 29.55
CA ASN A 639 -24.48 -48.96 30.20
C ASN A 639 -24.15 -47.53 30.64
N ASP A 640 -22.87 -47.16 30.71
CA ASP A 640 -22.40 -45.85 31.20
C ASP A 640 -21.55 -45.07 30.17
N GLY A 641 -21.43 -45.55 28.93
CA GLY A 641 -20.72 -44.86 27.86
C GLY A 641 -20.30 -45.74 26.70
N LYS A 642 -19.53 -45.17 25.77
CA LYS A 642 -18.98 -45.88 24.61
C LYS A 642 -17.49 -45.64 24.48
N VAL A 643 -16.80 -46.63 23.94
CA VAL A 643 -15.36 -46.59 23.67
C VAL A 643 -15.11 -47.05 22.25
N VAL A 644 -14.22 -46.35 21.55
CA VAL A 644 -13.88 -46.65 20.16
C VAL A 644 -12.43 -47.12 20.10
N ARG A 645 -12.19 -48.26 19.46
CA ARG A 645 -10.85 -48.84 19.26
C ARG A 645 -10.65 -49.20 17.79
N ARG A 646 -9.44 -49.02 17.29
CA ARG A 646 -9.07 -49.41 15.92
C ARG A 646 -8.33 -50.75 15.93
N PHE A 647 -8.64 -51.63 14.99
CA PHE A 647 -7.85 -52.85 14.76
C PHE A 647 -7.61 -53.11 13.28
N VAL A 648 -6.59 -53.90 12.98
CA VAL A 648 -6.21 -54.30 11.63
C VAL A 648 -6.52 -55.78 11.42
N LYS A 649 -7.32 -56.11 10.41
CA LYS A 649 -7.54 -57.48 9.92
C LYS A 649 -6.45 -57.83 8.90
N ARG A 650 -5.75 -58.94 9.11
CA ARG A 650 -4.80 -59.52 8.15
C ARG A 650 -5.38 -60.71 7.40
#